data_AF-A0A176JSX9-F1
#
_entry.id   AF-A0A176JSX9-F1
#
_cell.length_a   1.000
_cell.length_b   1.000
_cell.length_c   1.000
_cell.angle_alpha   90.00
_cell.angle_beta   90.00
_cell.angle_gamma   90.00
#
_symmetry.space_group_name_H-M   'P 1'
#
loop_
_entity.id
_entity.type
_entity.pdbx_description
1 polymer ?
#
loop_
_entity_poly.entity_id
_entity_poly.type
_entity_poly.pdbx_seq_one_letter_code
_entity_poly.pdbx_strand_id
1 'polypeptide(L)'
;MRAKILKLVVTVSLFAVLIFWVFNSIEKEFVNAAKERIIEISSLISSSIPEKNIQDWLEDMNIKYPDVQVIYIKGLEEYGEIPKYFYQSPKSADLFSKLKTMDFFDYGIESTVYEETYFHEDILKIDNNQYFTAFVPVLEPEYGMVTGSLVLLHDASGILKTIRTIWGFALLLIGVVFIVSFITSFMRDPTLGFTILIVFIIVGTFIAYPLYEAFKLTIFQNGEFSLDVWKKVLTTKNYSLALWGSIKLGMLTATTSTIIGFLFAFSLTRMKLKGKKFFATMATLPVISPPFSLTLSIILLFGNNGLITRRLLGLTSFDIYGLDGLVIVQTMGMFPIAFLVLSGVLEAIDSTLEEASMNMQASRWKVFTTVTLPLSFPGIASSWLLVFSNSMADFANPLILSGKYKVLSVEAYLEVTGMHRLQNGAALSILLLIPTLVAFLIQRYWVNRKTYVTVTGKPSARIVEIASKPVKIFLITMMGIISAFLIGLYSTIVAGCFVKNWGIDYSFTLENITEALSRARDALIDTTTLAAVATPIAGILAMVVAMIIVRKKFPGKKPLQLLVLMPFAIPGTLVGISYIIAFNKPPLLLVGTGAIIVINYIIRELPVGVESGVATLKQIDPAIEEAAQSLGADSPTVFRTIVLPLIRPAFISSLSYTFVRSMTAVSAVIFLISARWYHITILIYNFSENLRFGLASVLATTLIVIILAVFGLMRLLVKKSSYMEKTIISG
;
A
#
# COMPACT_ATOMS: atom_id res chain seq x y z
N MET A 1 20.68 -24.85 26.57
CA MET A 1 19.37 -24.77 25.90
C MET A 1 18.22 -25.13 26.85
N ARG A 2 18.24 -26.29 27.52
CA ARG A 2 17.19 -26.72 28.48
C ARG A 2 16.90 -25.72 29.61
N ALA A 3 17.90 -25.13 30.25
CA ALA A 3 17.70 -24.12 31.31
C ALA A 3 17.01 -22.82 30.81
N LYS A 4 17.29 -22.41 29.56
CA LYS A 4 16.64 -21.24 28.94
C LYS A 4 15.17 -21.51 28.61
N ILE A 5 14.88 -22.73 28.14
CA ILE A 5 13.51 -23.19 27.88
C ILE A 5 12.73 -23.26 29.20
N LEU A 6 13.33 -23.85 30.24
CA LEU A 6 12.70 -23.93 31.57
C LEU A 6 12.40 -22.53 32.11
N LYS A 7 13.36 -21.59 32.05
CA LYS A 7 13.15 -20.20 32.48
C LYS A 7 12.02 -19.52 31.70
N LEU A 8 11.98 -19.69 30.36
CA LEU A 8 10.90 -19.14 29.53
C LEU A 8 9.54 -19.71 29.95
N VAL A 9 9.43 -21.04 30.07
CA VAL A 9 8.17 -21.70 30.43
C VAL A 9 7.72 -21.23 31.82
N VAL A 10 8.61 -21.20 32.81
CA VAL A 10 8.27 -20.74 34.17
C VAL A 10 7.83 -19.27 34.16
N THR A 11 8.56 -18.37 33.50
CA THR A 11 8.17 -16.95 33.43
C THR A 11 6.81 -16.79 32.74
N VAL A 12 6.60 -17.41 31.59
CA VAL A 12 5.34 -17.28 30.84
C VAL A 12 4.18 -17.90 31.61
N SER A 13 4.37 -19.05 32.25
CA SER A 13 3.35 -19.69 33.08
C SER A 13 2.97 -18.83 34.29
N LEU A 14 3.94 -18.24 35.00
CA LEU A 14 3.67 -17.35 36.15
C LEU A 14 2.84 -16.13 35.72
N PHE A 15 3.24 -15.46 34.64
CA PHE A 15 2.49 -14.32 34.13
C PHE A 15 1.13 -14.73 33.55
N ALA A 16 1.03 -15.89 32.90
CA ALA A 16 -0.25 -16.39 32.40
C ALA A 16 -1.23 -16.67 33.54
N VAL A 17 -0.78 -17.24 34.66
CA VAL A 17 -1.60 -17.44 35.87
C VAL A 17 -2.05 -16.09 36.44
N LEU A 18 -1.16 -15.12 36.56
CA LEU A 18 -1.50 -13.78 37.05
C LEU A 18 -2.51 -13.07 36.13
N ILE A 19 -2.26 -13.07 34.81
CA ILE A 19 -3.16 -12.46 33.82
C ILE A 19 -4.52 -13.16 33.84
N PHE A 20 -4.54 -14.49 33.87
CA PHE A 20 -5.78 -15.25 33.98
C PHE A 20 -6.55 -14.88 35.25
N TRP A 21 -5.87 -14.79 36.40
CA TRP A 21 -6.50 -14.39 37.66
C TRP A 21 -7.10 -12.98 37.59
N VAL A 22 -6.36 -12.00 37.06
CA VAL A 22 -6.86 -10.61 36.91
C VAL A 22 -8.07 -10.57 35.99
N PHE A 23 -7.97 -11.16 34.79
CA PHE A 23 -9.03 -11.06 33.79
C PHE A 23 -10.28 -11.87 34.17
N ASN A 24 -10.11 -13.00 34.84
CA ASN A 24 -11.22 -13.75 35.44
C ASN A 24 -11.89 -12.96 36.57
N SER A 25 -11.13 -12.19 37.36
CA SER A 25 -11.70 -11.32 38.39
C SER A 25 -12.49 -10.16 37.75
N ILE A 26 -11.93 -9.52 36.71
CA ILE A 26 -12.62 -8.47 35.96
C ILE A 26 -13.91 -9.00 35.31
N GLU A 27 -13.87 -10.19 34.71
CA GLU A 27 -15.07 -10.83 34.13
C GLU A 27 -16.15 -11.03 35.20
N LYS A 28 -15.81 -11.60 36.36
CA LYS A 28 -16.76 -11.83 37.45
C LYS A 28 -17.40 -10.53 37.94
N GLU A 29 -16.58 -9.51 38.22
CA GLU A 29 -17.09 -8.20 38.65
C GLU A 29 -17.97 -7.55 37.58
N PHE A 30 -17.58 -7.66 36.31
CA PHE A 30 -18.38 -7.15 35.20
C PHE A 30 -19.72 -7.86 35.05
N VAL A 31 -19.74 -9.19 35.16
CA VAL A 31 -20.97 -9.99 35.10
C VAL A 31 -21.87 -9.69 36.30
N ASN A 32 -21.32 -9.57 37.51
CA ASN A 32 -22.08 -9.20 38.70
C ASN A 32 -22.69 -7.80 38.58
N ALA A 33 -21.93 -6.81 38.14
CA ALA A 33 -22.43 -5.46 37.89
C ALA A 33 -23.51 -5.43 36.79
N ALA A 34 -23.35 -6.26 35.75
CA ALA A 34 -24.38 -6.42 34.72
C ALA A 34 -25.66 -7.06 35.27
N LYS A 35 -25.53 -8.08 36.13
CA LYS A 35 -26.64 -8.74 36.82
C LYS A 35 -27.40 -7.76 37.72
N GLU A 36 -26.71 -7.00 38.56
CA GLU A 36 -27.31 -5.98 39.43
C GLU A 36 -28.08 -4.94 38.60
N ARG A 37 -27.48 -4.46 37.50
CA ARG A 37 -28.12 -3.51 36.60
C ARG A 37 -29.35 -4.10 35.91
N ILE A 38 -29.29 -5.37 35.49
CA ILE A 38 -30.46 -6.07 34.93
C ILE A 38 -31.56 -6.13 35.97
N ILE A 39 -31.26 -6.52 37.22
CA ILE A 39 -32.24 -6.59 38.31
C ILE A 39 -32.86 -5.22 38.60
N GLU A 40 -32.07 -4.14 38.60
CA GLU A 40 -32.54 -2.77 38.81
C GLU A 40 -33.48 -2.33 37.67
N ILE A 41 -33.09 -2.52 36.41
CA ILE A 41 -33.94 -2.21 35.25
C ILE A 41 -35.23 -3.03 35.29
N SER A 42 -35.11 -4.31 35.61
CA SER A 42 -36.23 -5.24 35.75
C SER A 42 -37.23 -4.78 36.82
N SER A 43 -36.73 -4.28 37.95
CA SER A 43 -37.56 -3.71 39.03
C SER A 43 -38.22 -2.39 38.62
N LEU A 44 -37.51 -1.52 37.90
CA LEU A 44 -38.06 -0.28 37.36
C LEU A 44 -39.17 -0.55 36.35
N ILE A 45 -38.99 -1.53 35.45
CA ILE A 45 -40.03 -1.94 34.50
C ILE A 45 -41.25 -2.42 35.27
N SER A 46 -41.08 -3.29 36.27
CA SER A 46 -42.18 -3.77 37.12
C SER A 46 -42.96 -2.62 37.76
N SER A 47 -42.27 -1.63 38.34
CA SER A 47 -42.91 -0.46 38.98
C SER A 47 -43.66 0.48 38.03
N SER A 48 -43.48 0.32 36.71
CA SER A 48 -44.05 1.21 35.69
C SER A 48 -45.32 0.68 35.02
N ILE A 49 -45.82 -0.49 35.44
CA ILE A 49 -46.97 -1.15 34.84
C ILE A 49 -48.25 -0.36 35.13
N PRO A 50 -49.05 0.02 34.11
CA PRO A 50 -50.32 0.71 34.32
C PRO A 50 -51.45 -0.27 34.68
N GLU A 51 -52.46 0.20 35.43
CA GLU A 51 -53.63 -0.60 35.78
C GLU A 51 -54.50 -1.00 34.57
N LYS A 52 -54.50 -0.17 33.51
CA LYS A 52 -55.24 -0.34 32.26
C LYS A 52 -54.31 -0.13 31.05
N ASN A 53 -54.68 -0.65 29.88
CA ASN A 53 -53.91 -0.53 28.63
C ASN A 53 -52.51 -1.17 28.69
N ILE A 54 -52.41 -2.34 29.32
CA ILE A 54 -51.16 -3.12 29.45
C ILE A 54 -50.51 -3.41 28.08
N GLN A 55 -51.32 -3.65 27.04
CA GLN A 55 -50.79 -3.95 25.71
C GLN A 55 -50.07 -2.74 25.09
N ASP A 56 -50.65 -1.54 25.20
CA ASP A 56 -50.03 -0.29 24.72
C ASP A 56 -48.71 -0.03 25.48
N TRP A 57 -48.69 -0.28 26.79
CA TRP A 57 -47.48 -0.17 27.61
C TRP A 57 -46.39 -1.17 27.18
N LEU A 58 -46.76 -2.41 26.84
CA LEU A 58 -45.81 -3.39 26.34
C LEU A 58 -45.23 -2.97 24.97
N GLU A 59 -46.04 -2.40 24.09
CA GLU A 59 -45.57 -1.83 22.82
C GLU A 59 -44.59 -0.67 23.05
N ASP A 60 -44.89 0.24 23.99
CA ASP A 60 -43.98 1.32 24.39
C ASP A 60 -42.66 0.77 24.97
N MET A 61 -42.72 -0.29 25.77
CA MET A 61 -41.52 -0.96 26.30
C MET A 61 -40.67 -1.59 25.20
N ASN A 62 -41.28 -2.10 24.13
CA ASN A 62 -40.56 -2.62 22.97
C ASN A 62 -39.79 -1.51 22.22
N ILE A 63 -40.34 -0.29 22.19
CA ILE A 63 -39.67 0.87 21.59
C ILE A 63 -38.54 1.37 22.51
N LYS A 64 -38.80 1.43 23.82
CA LYS A 64 -37.85 1.99 24.79
C LYS A 64 -36.70 1.04 25.15
N TYR A 65 -36.97 -0.27 25.19
CA TYR A 65 -36.04 -1.32 25.54
C TYR A 65 -36.09 -2.47 24.51
N PRO A 66 -35.57 -2.25 23.28
CA PRO A 66 -35.65 -3.24 22.20
C PRO A 66 -34.87 -4.53 22.49
N ASP A 67 -33.88 -4.46 23.38
CA ASP A 67 -33.00 -5.59 23.75
C ASP A 67 -33.60 -6.46 24.87
N VAL A 68 -34.81 -6.14 25.35
CA VAL A 68 -35.48 -6.84 26.45
C VAL A 68 -36.82 -7.36 25.98
N GLN A 69 -37.04 -8.68 26.11
CA GLN A 69 -38.36 -9.27 25.88
C GLN A 69 -39.14 -9.33 27.18
N VAL A 70 -40.29 -8.65 27.21
CA VAL A 70 -41.14 -8.48 28.39
C VAL A 70 -42.37 -9.38 28.27
N ILE A 71 -42.59 -10.21 29.29
CA ILE A 71 -43.80 -11.02 29.44
C ILE A 71 -44.40 -10.69 30.80
N TYR A 72 -45.69 -10.32 30.82
CA TYR A 72 -46.39 -10.04 32.06
C TYR A 72 -47.47 -11.09 32.31
N ILE A 73 -47.42 -11.69 33.48
CA ILE A 73 -48.37 -12.69 33.97
C ILE A 73 -49.20 -12.00 35.04
N LYS A 74 -50.43 -11.60 34.70
CA LYS A 74 -51.35 -10.96 35.63
C LYS A 74 -52.17 -12.01 36.35
N GLY A 75 -52.18 -11.94 37.67
CA GLY A 75 -52.86 -12.86 38.55
C GLY A 75 -52.02 -14.07 38.93
N LEU A 76 -52.27 -14.58 40.13
CA LEU A 76 -51.47 -15.59 40.79
C LEU A 76 -52.29 -16.84 41.06
N GLU A 77 -51.88 -17.96 40.47
CA GLU A 77 -52.57 -19.26 40.61
C GLU A 77 -52.60 -19.73 42.07
N GLU A 78 -51.58 -19.39 42.85
CA GLU A 78 -51.46 -19.69 44.28
C GLU A 78 -52.53 -18.99 45.15
N TYR A 79 -53.07 -17.87 44.68
CA TYR A 79 -54.19 -17.16 45.31
C TYR A 79 -55.56 -17.53 44.69
N GLY A 80 -55.60 -18.57 43.86
CA GLY A 80 -56.83 -19.05 43.18
C GLY A 80 -57.28 -18.18 42.00
N GLU A 81 -56.42 -17.28 41.52
CA GLU A 81 -56.70 -16.47 40.33
C GLU A 81 -56.30 -17.20 39.04
N ILE A 82 -57.03 -16.95 37.95
CA ILE A 82 -56.67 -17.50 36.64
C ILE A 82 -55.62 -16.57 35.99
N PRO A 83 -54.36 -17.00 35.80
CA PRO A 83 -53.31 -16.14 35.27
C PRO A 83 -53.59 -15.75 33.81
N LYS A 84 -53.50 -14.44 33.52
CA LYS A 84 -53.59 -13.87 32.18
C LYS A 84 -52.21 -13.47 31.69
N TYR A 85 -51.85 -13.92 30.48
CA TYR A 85 -50.54 -13.70 29.89
C TYR A 85 -50.59 -12.57 28.87
N PHE A 86 -49.69 -11.60 29.03
CA PHE A 86 -49.49 -10.49 28.10
C PHE A 86 -48.08 -10.57 27.53
N TYR A 87 -47.99 -10.41 26.21
CA TYR A 87 -46.76 -10.60 25.45
C TYR A 87 -46.43 -9.31 24.71
N GLN A 88 -45.17 -8.88 24.83
CA GLN A 88 -44.66 -7.70 24.13
C GLN A 88 -44.65 -7.86 22.62
N SER A 89 -44.41 -9.08 22.14
CA SER A 89 -44.32 -9.40 20.71
C SER A 89 -44.63 -10.88 20.44
N PRO A 90 -44.94 -11.27 19.20
CA PRO A 90 -45.05 -12.70 18.83
C PRO A 90 -43.79 -13.50 19.17
N LYS A 91 -42.61 -12.86 19.10
CA LYS A 91 -41.33 -13.44 19.50
C LYS A 91 -41.30 -13.73 21.01
N SER A 92 -41.77 -12.81 21.84
CA SER A 92 -41.84 -13.03 23.30
C SER A 92 -42.79 -14.17 23.69
N ALA A 93 -43.89 -14.36 22.95
CA ALA A 93 -44.81 -15.47 23.17
C ALA A 93 -44.18 -16.83 22.83
N ASP A 94 -43.46 -16.91 21.71
CA ASP A 94 -42.69 -18.12 21.33
C ASP A 94 -41.59 -18.43 22.36
N LEU A 95 -40.81 -17.43 22.75
CA LEU A 95 -39.77 -17.57 23.78
C LEU A 95 -40.35 -18.05 25.11
N PHE A 96 -41.49 -17.49 25.54
CA PHE A 96 -42.15 -17.89 26.77
C PHE A 96 -42.64 -19.33 26.75
N SER A 97 -43.17 -19.81 25.62
CA SER A 97 -43.62 -21.20 25.48
C SER A 97 -42.49 -22.21 25.69
N LYS A 98 -41.27 -21.86 25.27
CA LYS A 98 -40.05 -22.65 25.47
C LYS A 98 -39.48 -22.49 26.88
N LEU A 99 -39.60 -21.30 27.46
CA LEU A 99 -39.13 -21.03 28.82
C LEU A 99 -39.94 -21.82 29.86
N LYS A 100 -41.26 -21.94 29.66
CA LYS A 100 -42.17 -22.70 30.53
C LYS A 100 -41.82 -24.18 30.69
N THR A 101 -41.11 -24.77 29.74
CA THR A 101 -40.73 -26.19 29.80
C THR A 101 -39.41 -26.43 30.55
N MET A 102 -38.82 -25.38 31.14
CA MET A 102 -37.52 -25.45 31.79
C MET A 102 -37.66 -25.59 33.31
N ASP A 103 -36.81 -26.41 33.92
CA ASP A 103 -36.91 -26.79 35.33
C ASP A 103 -36.85 -25.60 36.31
N PHE A 104 -36.21 -24.49 35.95
CA PHE A 104 -36.09 -23.31 36.81
C PHE A 104 -37.29 -22.35 36.72
N PHE A 105 -38.21 -22.56 35.78
CA PHE A 105 -39.32 -21.63 35.53
C PHE A 105 -40.27 -21.54 36.72
N ASP A 106 -40.70 -22.71 37.25
CA ASP A 106 -41.64 -22.77 38.36
C ASP A 106 -41.05 -22.10 39.61
N TYR A 107 -39.77 -22.36 39.90
CA TYR A 107 -39.04 -21.70 40.98
C TYR A 107 -38.98 -20.17 40.80
N GLY A 108 -38.80 -19.70 39.57
CA GLY A 108 -38.76 -18.27 39.26
C GLY A 108 -40.11 -17.57 39.48
N ILE A 109 -41.22 -18.24 39.16
CA ILE A 109 -42.58 -17.74 39.42
C ILE A 109 -42.93 -17.83 40.91
N GLU A 110 -42.52 -18.88 41.60
CA GLU A 110 -42.72 -19.00 43.05
C GLU A 110 -41.99 -17.88 43.79
N SER A 111 -40.75 -17.58 43.40
CA SER A 111 -39.96 -16.49 44.01
C SER A 111 -40.65 -15.13 43.96
N THR A 112 -41.36 -14.83 42.86
CA THR A 112 -42.08 -13.56 42.72
C THR A 112 -43.32 -13.48 43.59
N VAL A 113 -43.92 -14.61 43.99
CA VAL A 113 -45.01 -14.63 44.97
C VAL A 113 -44.54 -14.20 46.36
N TYR A 114 -43.29 -14.53 46.70
CA TYR A 114 -42.63 -14.12 47.95
C TYR A 114 -41.99 -12.73 47.90
N GLU A 115 -42.38 -11.89 46.94
CA GLU A 115 -41.81 -10.55 46.73
C GLU A 115 -40.31 -10.55 46.39
N GLU A 116 -39.75 -11.68 45.97
CA GLU A 116 -38.34 -11.80 45.61
C GLU A 116 -38.12 -11.73 44.09
N THR A 117 -37.10 -10.97 43.67
CA THR A 117 -36.65 -10.99 42.28
C THR A 117 -35.69 -12.16 42.07
N TYR A 118 -36.09 -13.13 41.26
CA TYR A 118 -35.24 -14.26 40.91
C TYR A 118 -34.51 -14.02 39.59
N PHE A 119 -33.18 -14.10 39.61
CA PHE A 119 -32.35 -14.03 38.41
C PHE A 119 -31.72 -15.40 38.16
N HIS A 120 -31.97 -15.97 36.98
CA HIS A 120 -31.38 -17.23 36.59
C HIS A 120 -29.89 -17.04 36.26
N GLU A 121 -29.00 -17.79 36.92
CA GLU A 121 -27.56 -17.57 36.84
C GLU A 121 -26.96 -17.89 35.46
N ASP A 122 -27.53 -18.87 34.75
CA ASP A 122 -27.01 -19.32 33.47
C ASP A 122 -27.61 -18.57 32.28
N ILE A 123 -26.79 -18.42 31.23
CA ILE A 123 -27.24 -17.79 29.98
C ILE A 123 -28.07 -18.78 29.18
N LEU A 124 -29.33 -18.43 28.98
CA LEU A 124 -30.28 -19.23 28.23
C LEU A 124 -29.99 -19.17 26.72
N LYS A 125 -29.96 -20.32 26.05
CA LYS A 125 -29.79 -20.39 24.59
C LYS A 125 -31.09 -20.84 23.92
N ILE A 126 -31.74 -19.95 23.19
CA ILE A 126 -32.95 -20.26 22.41
C ILE A 126 -32.78 -19.72 20.98
N ASP A 127 -32.99 -20.58 19.99
CA ASP A 127 -32.96 -20.24 18.54
C ASP A 127 -31.79 -19.36 18.13
N ASN A 128 -30.58 -19.80 18.50
CA ASN A 128 -29.31 -19.12 18.24
C ASN A 128 -29.08 -17.78 18.97
N ASN A 129 -30.03 -17.33 19.78
CA ASN A 129 -29.90 -16.15 20.64
C ASN A 129 -29.60 -16.55 22.09
N GLN A 130 -29.02 -15.62 22.84
CA GLN A 130 -28.58 -15.85 24.21
C GLN A 130 -29.24 -14.82 25.12
N TYR A 131 -29.87 -15.25 26.21
CA TYR A 131 -30.63 -14.37 27.08
C TYR A 131 -30.24 -14.53 28.56
N PHE A 132 -30.26 -13.43 29.30
CA PHE A 132 -30.35 -13.43 30.76
C PHE A 132 -31.82 -13.35 31.17
N THR A 133 -32.22 -14.19 32.12
CA THR A 133 -33.63 -14.31 32.53
C THR A 133 -33.81 -13.79 33.95
N ALA A 134 -34.76 -12.88 34.13
CA ALA A 134 -35.19 -12.38 35.43
C ALA A 134 -36.70 -12.52 35.61
N PHE A 135 -37.11 -12.91 36.81
CA PHE A 135 -38.49 -12.97 37.28
C PHE A 135 -38.65 -11.92 38.37
N VAL A 136 -39.61 -11.01 38.20
CA VAL A 136 -39.79 -9.85 39.06
C VAL A 136 -41.22 -9.79 39.57
N PRO A 137 -41.46 -9.56 40.87
CA PRO A 137 -42.81 -9.36 41.39
C PRO A 137 -43.39 -8.05 40.87
N VAL A 138 -44.70 -8.05 40.58
CA VAL A 138 -45.47 -6.84 40.27
C VAL A 138 -46.34 -6.49 41.46
N LEU A 139 -46.04 -5.36 42.10
CA LEU A 139 -46.72 -4.91 43.33
C LEU A 139 -47.81 -3.89 43.01
N GLU A 140 -48.94 -3.96 43.72
CA GLU A 140 -49.99 -2.96 43.62
C GLU A 140 -49.60 -1.67 44.35
N PRO A 141 -49.73 -0.48 43.72
CA PRO A 141 -49.28 0.78 44.30
C PRO A 141 -49.96 1.16 45.63
N GLU A 142 -51.21 0.74 45.83
CA GLU A 142 -52.02 1.14 46.99
C GLU A 142 -51.81 0.25 48.23
N TYR A 143 -51.57 -1.05 48.05
CA TYR A 143 -51.54 -2.02 49.15
C TYR A 143 -50.24 -2.82 49.25
N GLY A 144 -49.34 -2.71 48.26
CA GLY A 144 -48.08 -3.45 48.23
C GLY A 144 -48.21 -4.96 48.02
N MET A 145 -49.40 -5.46 47.68
CA MET A 145 -49.62 -6.89 47.42
C MET A 145 -49.14 -7.27 46.01
N VAL A 146 -48.58 -8.47 45.86
CA VAL A 146 -48.18 -9.02 44.55
C VAL A 146 -49.42 -9.33 43.71
N THR A 147 -49.53 -8.70 42.55
CA THR A 147 -50.66 -8.85 41.61
C THR A 147 -50.30 -9.66 40.35
N GLY A 148 -49.02 -9.98 40.18
CA GLY A 148 -48.54 -10.73 39.04
C GLY A 148 -47.03 -10.86 39.01
N SER A 149 -46.53 -11.50 37.96
CA SER A 149 -45.12 -11.78 37.76
C SER A 149 -44.67 -11.30 36.39
N LEU A 150 -43.53 -10.61 36.36
CA LEU A 150 -42.90 -10.15 35.14
C LEU A 150 -41.73 -11.09 34.81
N VAL A 151 -41.72 -11.64 33.60
CA VAL A 151 -40.61 -12.45 33.08
C VAL A 151 -39.90 -11.65 32.00
N LEU A 152 -38.62 -11.37 32.24
CA LEU A 152 -37.77 -10.55 31.39
C LEU A 152 -36.62 -11.36 30.82
N LEU A 153 -36.49 -11.36 29.50
CA LEU A 153 -35.37 -11.96 28.77
C LEU A 153 -34.53 -10.86 28.15
N HIS A 154 -33.36 -10.59 28.73
CA HIS A 154 -32.41 -9.57 28.27
C HIS A 154 -31.41 -10.18 27.30
N ASP A 155 -31.17 -9.57 26.13
CA ASP A 155 -30.17 -10.07 25.17
C ASP A 155 -28.75 -10.03 25.77
N ALA A 156 -28.12 -11.21 25.85
CA ALA A 156 -26.77 -11.39 26.38
C ALA A 156 -25.67 -11.08 25.35
N SER A 157 -26.01 -10.88 24.07
CA SER A 157 -25.04 -10.74 22.97
C SER A 157 -24.01 -9.63 23.21
N GLY A 158 -24.44 -8.48 23.71
CA GLY A 158 -23.58 -7.33 24.02
C GLY A 158 -22.60 -7.62 25.16
N ILE A 159 -23.08 -8.19 26.26
CA ILE A 159 -22.28 -8.57 27.43
C ILE A 159 -21.24 -9.62 27.03
N LEU A 160 -21.66 -10.66 26.31
CA LEU A 160 -20.78 -11.72 25.83
C LEU A 160 -19.70 -11.24 24.86
N LYS A 161 -20.03 -10.26 24.00
CA LYS A 161 -19.04 -9.62 23.13
C LYS A 161 -17.99 -8.86 23.93
N THR A 162 -18.38 -8.19 25.00
CA THR A 162 -17.47 -7.49 25.91
C THR A 162 -16.57 -8.48 26.65
N ILE A 163 -17.11 -9.57 27.20
CA ILE A 163 -16.34 -10.64 27.84
C ILE A 163 -15.31 -11.24 26.87
N ARG A 164 -15.72 -11.52 25.63
CA ARG A 164 -14.80 -12.01 24.59
C ARG A 164 -13.67 -11.01 24.31
N THR A 165 -13.96 -9.72 24.34
CA THR A 165 -12.98 -8.65 24.14
C THR A 165 -11.99 -8.59 25.31
N ILE A 166 -12.48 -8.71 26.55
CA ILE A 166 -11.68 -8.79 27.78
C ILE A 166 -10.69 -9.97 27.68
N TRP A 167 -11.17 -11.18 27.36
CA TRP A 167 -10.29 -12.33 27.15
C TRP A 167 -9.34 -12.19 25.95
N GLY A 168 -9.78 -11.49 24.90
CA GLY A 168 -8.91 -11.13 23.79
C GLY A 168 -7.71 -10.29 24.24
N PHE A 169 -7.91 -9.32 25.14
CA PHE A 169 -6.83 -8.54 25.75
C PHE A 169 -5.92 -9.39 26.64
N ALA A 170 -6.49 -10.32 27.42
CA ALA A 170 -5.72 -11.24 28.25
C ALA A 170 -4.75 -12.07 27.39
N LEU A 171 -5.25 -12.67 26.32
CA LEU A 171 -4.45 -13.46 25.38
C LEU A 171 -3.37 -12.62 24.70
N LEU A 172 -3.68 -11.37 24.33
CA LEU A 172 -2.70 -10.44 23.77
C LEU A 172 -1.56 -10.16 24.76
N LEU A 173 -1.88 -9.90 26.03
CA LEU A 173 -0.87 -9.67 27.07
C LEU A 173 0.01 -10.89 27.30
N ILE A 174 -0.57 -12.09 27.36
CA ILE A 174 0.18 -13.35 27.45
C ILE A 174 1.12 -13.49 26.24
N GLY A 175 0.63 -13.18 25.04
CA GLY A 175 1.43 -13.15 23.82
C GLY A 175 2.61 -12.17 23.90
N VAL A 176 2.39 -10.95 24.41
CA VAL A 176 3.45 -9.94 24.61
C VAL A 176 4.50 -10.44 25.61
N VAL A 177 4.07 -10.98 26.75
CA VAL A 177 5.00 -11.53 27.76
C VAL A 177 5.81 -12.69 27.18
N PHE A 178 5.16 -13.58 26.42
CA PHE A 178 5.85 -14.67 25.73
C PHE A 178 6.91 -14.14 24.76
N ILE A 179 6.56 -13.17 23.91
CA ILE A 179 7.48 -12.60 22.92
C ILE A 179 8.68 -11.91 23.60
N VAL A 180 8.42 -11.07 24.60
CA VAL A 180 9.48 -10.36 25.36
C VAL A 180 10.39 -11.36 26.06
N SER A 181 9.83 -12.36 26.74
CA SER A 181 10.59 -13.39 27.45
C SER A 181 11.38 -14.28 26.49
N PHE A 182 10.82 -14.58 25.32
CA PHE A 182 11.48 -15.36 24.27
C PHE A 182 12.67 -14.61 23.69
N ILE A 183 12.49 -13.35 23.29
CA ILE A 183 13.56 -12.53 22.70
C ILE A 183 14.70 -12.36 23.71
N THR A 184 14.39 -11.99 24.95
CA THR A 184 15.40 -11.77 26.00
C THR A 184 16.14 -13.06 26.40
N SER A 185 15.49 -14.21 26.35
CA SER A 185 16.10 -15.49 26.76
C SER A 185 16.93 -16.14 25.64
N PHE A 186 16.47 -16.06 24.39
CA PHE A 186 17.03 -16.81 23.27
C PHE A 186 17.90 -15.99 22.32
N MET A 187 17.73 -14.67 22.25
CA MET A 187 18.57 -13.83 21.38
C MET A 187 19.81 -13.33 22.12
N ARG A 188 20.97 -13.40 21.44
CA ARG A 188 22.24 -12.89 21.98
C ARG A 188 22.22 -11.37 22.16
N ASP A 189 21.46 -10.67 21.32
CA ASP A 189 21.21 -9.23 21.37
C ASP A 189 19.68 -8.99 21.35
N PRO A 190 19.06 -8.66 22.50
CA PRO A 190 17.61 -8.42 22.57
C PRO A 190 17.16 -7.22 21.73
N THR A 191 17.99 -6.19 21.59
CA THR A 191 17.62 -4.96 20.83
C THR A 191 17.43 -5.27 19.36
N LEU A 192 18.31 -6.11 18.80
CA LEU A 192 18.17 -6.63 17.44
C LEU A 192 16.89 -7.47 17.30
N GLY A 193 16.55 -8.26 18.31
CA GLY A 193 15.32 -9.05 18.33
C GLY A 193 14.05 -8.22 18.25
N PHE A 194 13.95 -7.20 19.10
CA PHE A 194 12.84 -6.26 19.05
C PHE A 194 12.79 -5.49 17.73
N THR A 195 13.93 -5.10 17.18
CA THR A 195 13.98 -4.40 15.88
C THR A 195 13.46 -5.29 14.76
N ILE A 196 13.89 -6.56 14.70
CA ILE A 196 13.38 -7.54 13.71
C ILE A 196 11.87 -7.72 13.87
N LEU A 197 11.38 -7.87 15.10
CA LEU A 197 9.96 -8.00 15.39
C LEU A 197 9.16 -6.79 14.91
N ILE A 198 9.60 -5.56 15.23
CA ILE A 198 8.95 -4.32 14.82
C ILE A 198 8.88 -4.25 13.29
N VAL A 199 9.98 -4.57 12.60
CA VAL A 199 9.99 -4.61 11.13
C VAL A 199 8.99 -5.64 10.60
N PHE A 200 8.93 -6.83 11.18
CA PHE A 200 7.93 -7.84 10.82
C PHE A 200 6.50 -7.36 11.05
N ILE A 201 6.23 -6.65 12.15
CA ILE A 201 4.92 -6.08 12.43
C ILE A 201 4.58 -5.02 11.37
N ILE A 202 5.47 -4.08 11.09
CA ILE A 202 5.24 -3.03 10.08
C ILE A 202 4.94 -3.65 8.71
N VAL A 203 5.79 -4.57 8.27
CA VAL A 203 5.64 -5.25 6.97
C VAL A 203 4.40 -6.15 6.96
N GLY A 204 4.11 -6.85 8.05
CA GLY A 204 2.91 -7.67 8.20
C GLY A 204 1.63 -6.84 8.14
N THR A 205 1.56 -5.76 8.90
CA THR A 205 0.39 -4.88 9.01
C THR A 205 0.16 -4.06 7.74
N PHE A 206 1.20 -3.55 7.08
CA PHE A 206 1.03 -2.62 5.96
C PHE A 206 1.32 -3.20 4.57
N ILE A 207 1.79 -4.45 4.48
CA ILE A 207 1.96 -5.16 3.20
C ILE A 207 1.11 -6.43 3.19
N ALA A 208 1.32 -7.35 4.12
CA ALA A 208 0.65 -8.66 4.07
C ALA A 208 -0.85 -8.58 4.36
N TYR A 209 -1.24 -7.84 5.41
CA TYR A 209 -2.64 -7.72 5.85
C TYR A 209 -3.54 -7.06 4.80
N PRO A 210 -3.17 -5.92 4.15
CA PRO A 210 -4.00 -5.34 3.11
C PRO A 210 -4.21 -6.27 1.92
N LEU A 211 -3.15 -6.95 1.46
CA LEU A 211 -3.28 -7.92 0.38
C LEU A 211 -4.17 -9.10 0.76
N TYR A 212 -4.07 -9.57 1.99
CA TYR A 212 -4.94 -10.61 2.52
C TYR A 212 -6.40 -10.16 2.52
N GLU A 213 -6.71 -8.97 3.02
CA GLU A 213 -8.08 -8.43 3.04
C GLU A 213 -8.62 -8.21 1.63
N ALA A 214 -7.80 -7.69 0.70
CA ALA A 214 -8.19 -7.57 -0.70
C ALA A 214 -8.48 -8.93 -1.34
N PHE A 215 -7.65 -9.94 -1.10
CA PHE A 215 -7.88 -11.29 -1.60
C PHE A 215 -9.13 -11.92 -1.00
N LYS A 216 -9.28 -11.85 0.32
CA LYS A 216 -10.44 -12.34 1.08
C LYS A 216 -11.74 -11.75 0.55
N LEU A 217 -11.76 -10.45 0.25
CA LEU A 217 -12.93 -9.76 -0.31
C LEU A 217 -13.38 -10.33 -1.66
N THR A 218 -12.48 -10.97 -2.42
CA THR A 218 -12.82 -11.55 -3.74
C THR A 218 -13.37 -12.98 -3.68
N ILE A 219 -13.20 -13.67 -2.55
CA ILE A 219 -13.59 -15.08 -2.39
C ILE A 219 -14.63 -15.30 -1.29
N PHE A 220 -14.88 -14.28 -0.45
CA PHE A 220 -15.95 -14.30 0.55
C PHE A 220 -16.99 -13.22 0.26
N GLN A 221 -18.25 -13.62 0.16
CA GLN A 221 -19.41 -12.74 0.05
C GLN A 221 -20.34 -13.01 1.23
N ASN A 222 -20.67 -11.98 2.01
CA ASN A 222 -21.56 -12.09 3.18
C ASN A 222 -21.17 -13.17 4.20
N GLY A 223 -19.87 -13.50 4.30
CA GLY A 223 -19.36 -14.53 5.20
C GLY A 223 -19.30 -15.94 4.60
N GLU A 224 -19.84 -16.13 3.40
CA GLU A 224 -19.81 -17.41 2.69
C GLU A 224 -18.75 -17.40 1.58
N PHE A 225 -18.16 -18.57 1.33
CA PHE A 225 -17.21 -18.73 0.23
C PHE A 225 -17.95 -18.69 -1.12
N SER A 226 -17.59 -17.74 -1.99
CA SER A 226 -18.15 -17.60 -3.33
C SER A 226 -17.06 -17.20 -4.35
N LEU A 227 -17.08 -17.86 -5.51
CA LEU A 227 -16.21 -17.55 -6.64
C LEU A 227 -16.92 -16.73 -7.73
N ASP A 228 -18.10 -16.17 -7.45
CA ASP A 228 -18.90 -15.48 -8.46
C ASP A 228 -18.21 -14.22 -9.00
N VAL A 229 -17.46 -13.51 -8.15
CA VAL A 229 -16.65 -12.36 -8.57
C VAL A 229 -15.62 -12.79 -9.61
N TRP A 230 -14.89 -13.87 -9.35
CA TRP A 230 -13.90 -14.40 -10.28
C TRP A 230 -14.54 -14.94 -11.56
N LYS A 231 -15.67 -15.64 -11.45
CA LYS A 231 -16.45 -16.09 -12.62
C LYS A 231 -16.86 -14.90 -13.49
N LYS A 232 -17.39 -13.83 -12.89
CA LYS A 232 -17.77 -12.60 -13.61
C LYS A 232 -16.55 -11.91 -14.23
N VAL A 233 -15.45 -11.77 -13.49
CA VAL A 233 -14.23 -11.11 -13.97
C VAL A 233 -13.63 -11.85 -15.16
N LEU A 234 -13.58 -13.18 -15.12
CA LEU A 234 -12.97 -14.00 -16.17
C LEU A 234 -13.87 -14.20 -17.40
N THR A 235 -15.19 -14.10 -17.26
CA THR A 235 -16.14 -14.30 -18.37
C THR A 235 -16.55 -12.99 -19.07
N THR A 236 -16.42 -11.84 -18.40
CA THR A 236 -16.81 -10.56 -18.99
C THR A 236 -15.83 -10.12 -20.07
N LYS A 237 -16.31 -9.99 -21.31
CA LYS A 237 -15.52 -9.58 -22.49
C LYS A 237 -14.74 -8.28 -22.29
N ASN A 238 -15.29 -7.31 -21.56
CA ASN A 238 -14.62 -6.04 -21.31
C ASN A 238 -13.34 -6.21 -20.47
N TYR A 239 -13.36 -7.06 -19.45
CA TYR A 239 -12.20 -7.27 -18.59
C TYR A 239 -11.13 -8.13 -19.28
N SER A 240 -11.53 -9.09 -20.12
CA SER A 240 -10.57 -9.85 -20.92
C SER A 240 -9.89 -8.97 -21.99
N LEU A 241 -10.64 -8.06 -22.63
CA LEU A 241 -10.07 -7.03 -23.50
C LEU A 241 -9.10 -6.11 -22.75
N ALA A 242 -9.43 -5.71 -21.52
CA ALA A 242 -8.57 -4.88 -20.70
C ALA A 242 -7.29 -5.61 -20.24
N LEU A 243 -7.37 -6.92 -19.94
CA LEU A 243 -6.22 -7.75 -19.59
C LEU A 243 -5.23 -7.84 -20.76
N TRP A 244 -5.72 -8.25 -21.93
CA TRP A 244 -4.89 -8.31 -23.13
C TRP A 244 -4.44 -6.94 -23.59
N GLY A 245 -5.25 -5.90 -23.35
CA GLY A 245 -4.88 -4.51 -23.58
C GLY A 245 -3.67 -4.08 -22.75
N SER A 246 -3.72 -4.33 -21.44
CA SER A 246 -2.58 -4.11 -20.55
C SER A 246 -1.34 -4.89 -20.97
N ILE A 247 -1.47 -6.19 -21.28
CA ILE A 247 -0.35 -7.04 -21.69
C ILE A 247 0.28 -6.52 -23.00
N LYS A 248 -0.55 -6.19 -24.01
CA LYS A 248 -0.07 -5.68 -25.30
C LYS A 248 0.63 -4.33 -25.13
N LEU A 249 0.05 -3.41 -24.36
CA LEU A 249 0.67 -2.13 -24.02
C LEU A 249 2.03 -2.36 -23.31
N GLY A 250 2.05 -3.22 -22.30
CA GLY A 250 3.26 -3.59 -21.56
C GLY A 250 4.37 -4.13 -22.45
N MET A 251 4.07 -5.06 -23.34
CA MET A 251 5.05 -5.65 -24.26
C MET A 251 5.62 -4.61 -25.24
N LEU A 252 4.76 -3.77 -25.83
CA LEU A 252 5.18 -2.74 -26.78
C LEU A 252 6.05 -1.70 -26.08
N THR A 253 5.56 -1.12 -24.97
CA THR A 253 6.29 -0.14 -24.16
C THR A 253 7.62 -0.69 -23.66
N ALA A 254 7.67 -1.93 -23.15
CA ALA A 254 8.91 -2.54 -22.68
C ALA A 254 9.94 -2.68 -23.81
N THR A 255 9.47 -3.09 -24.99
CA THR A 255 10.34 -3.29 -26.15
C THR A 255 10.89 -1.97 -26.66
N THR A 256 10.04 -0.98 -26.94
CA THR A 256 10.45 0.33 -27.44
C THR A 256 11.33 1.09 -26.44
N SER A 257 10.98 1.05 -25.15
CA SER A 257 11.76 1.68 -24.07
C SER A 257 13.13 1.03 -23.92
N THR A 258 13.21 -0.30 -24.01
CA THR A 258 14.49 -1.01 -23.90
C THR A 258 15.38 -0.74 -25.09
N ILE A 259 14.82 -0.65 -26.31
CA ILE A 259 15.57 -0.29 -27.52
C ILE A 259 16.14 1.12 -27.38
N ILE A 260 15.33 2.10 -26.98
CA ILE A 260 15.80 3.49 -26.82
C ILE A 260 16.78 3.59 -25.65
N GLY A 261 16.50 2.93 -24.53
CA GLY A 261 17.39 2.87 -23.37
C GLY A 261 18.75 2.26 -23.73
N PHE A 262 18.77 1.17 -24.50
CA PHE A 262 19.99 0.55 -25.01
C PHE A 262 20.74 1.47 -25.96
N LEU A 263 20.03 2.15 -26.86
CA LEU A 263 20.62 3.12 -27.78
C LEU A 263 21.38 4.22 -27.02
N PHE A 264 20.74 4.85 -26.03
CA PHE A 264 21.39 5.87 -25.20
C PHE A 264 22.53 5.28 -24.36
N ALA A 265 22.32 4.13 -23.71
CA ALA A 265 23.31 3.51 -22.83
C ALA A 265 24.56 3.08 -23.62
N PHE A 266 24.39 2.37 -24.72
CA PHE A 266 25.48 1.95 -25.61
C PHE A 266 26.25 3.14 -26.15
N SER A 267 25.57 4.17 -26.63
CA SER A 267 26.24 5.35 -27.16
C SER A 267 27.01 6.14 -26.11
N LEU A 268 26.47 6.29 -24.90
CA LEU A 268 27.13 7.06 -23.84
C LEU A 268 28.30 6.31 -23.18
N THR A 269 28.30 4.97 -23.23
CA THR A 269 29.33 4.13 -22.59
C THR A 269 30.42 3.66 -23.55
N ARG A 270 30.08 3.32 -24.81
CA ARG A 270 30.98 2.70 -25.80
C ARG A 270 31.45 3.63 -26.92
N MET A 271 31.11 4.92 -26.87
CA MET A 271 31.51 5.89 -27.90
C MET A 271 32.10 7.18 -27.31
N LYS A 272 33.07 7.76 -28.02
CA LYS A 272 33.60 9.09 -27.70
C LYS A 272 32.66 10.15 -28.28
N LEU A 273 31.81 10.73 -27.43
CA LEU A 273 30.78 11.72 -27.80
C LEU A 273 31.09 13.12 -27.28
N LYS A 274 30.96 14.13 -28.14
CA LYS A 274 30.82 15.53 -27.70
C LYS A 274 29.39 15.72 -27.17
N GLY A 275 29.23 16.40 -26.03
CA GLY A 275 27.91 16.60 -25.41
C GLY A 275 27.36 15.42 -24.60
N LYS A 276 28.20 14.46 -24.17
CA LYS A 276 27.80 13.30 -23.33
C LYS A 276 26.90 13.68 -22.15
N LYS A 277 27.21 14.77 -21.45
CA LYS A 277 26.42 15.26 -20.31
C LYS A 277 25.00 15.68 -20.72
N PHE A 278 24.84 16.35 -21.86
CA PHE A 278 23.53 16.80 -22.34
C PHE A 278 22.62 15.60 -22.61
N PHE A 279 23.10 14.63 -23.39
CA PHE A 279 22.33 13.42 -23.70
C PHE A 279 22.05 12.56 -22.48
N ALA A 280 22.99 12.44 -21.54
CA ALA A 280 22.75 11.77 -20.26
C ALA A 280 21.65 12.48 -19.46
N THR A 281 21.67 13.81 -19.38
CA THR A 281 20.61 14.58 -18.72
C THR A 281 19.26 14.35 -19.39
N MET A 282 19.18 14.45 -20.72
CA MET A 282 17.93 14.18 -21.47
C MET A 282 17.42 12.75 -21.26
N ALA A 283 18.32 11.76 -21.20
CA ALA A 283 17.95 10.38 -20.92
C ALA A 283 17.38 10.17 -19.51
N THR A 284 17.79 10.99 -18.53
CA THR A 284 17.31 10.89 -17.14
C THR A 284 16.16 11.82 -16.80
N LEU A 285 15.92 12.85 -17.61
CA LEU A 285 14.94 13.90 -17.35
C LEU A 285 13.52 13.36 -17.07
N PRO A 286 12.99 12.35 -17.81
CA PRO A 286 11.65 11.83 -17.56
C PRO A 286 11.45 11.14 -16.21
N VAL A 287 12.53 10.71 -15.53
CA VAL A 287 12.44 10.15 -14.16
C VAL A 287 11.96 11.19 -13.16
N ILE A 288 12.28 12.45 -13.41
CA ILE A 288 12.02 13.61 -12.54
C ILE A 288 10.69 14.28 -12.93
N SER A 289 10.13 13.91 -14.09
CA SER A 289 8.88 14.48 -14.58
C SER A 289 7.69 14.02 -13.74
N PRO A 290 6.79 14.93 -13.38
CA PRO A 290 5.51 14.59 -12.80
C PRO A 290 4.71 13.62 -13.67
N PRO A 291 3.83 12.83 -13.04
CA PRO A 291 2.86 12.03 -13.75
C PRO A 291 1.95 12.95 -14.57
N PHE A 292 1.40 12.43 -15.66
CA PHE A 292 0.58 13.17 -16.63
C PHE A 292 1.29 14.26 -17.42
N SER A 293 2.48 14.75 -17.03
CA SER A 293 3.18 15.83 -17.76
C SER A 293 3.43 15.47 -19.23
N LEU A 294 4.00 14.28 -19.48
CA LEU A 294 4.24 13.81 -20.84
C LEU A 294 2.93 13.52 -21.59
N THR A 295 1.91 13.02 -20.90
CA THR A 295 0.57 12.78 -21.47
C THR A 295 -0.08 14.08 -21.91
N LEU A 296 -0.06 15.10 -21.05
CA LEU A 296 -0.53 16.44 -21.33
C LEU A 296 0.23 17.03 -22.52
N SER A 297 1.56 16.93 -22.54
CA SER A 297 2.37 17.39 -23.67
C SER A 297 1.95 16.77 -25.00
N ILE A 298 1.72 15.45 -24.99
CA ILE A 298 1.28 14.72 -26.18
C ILE A 298 -0.12 15.12 -26.59
N ILE A 299 -1.04 15.36 -25.65
CA ILE A 299 -2.38 15.87 -25.96
C ILE A 299 -2.31 17.28 -26.54
N LEU A 300 -1.49 18.16 -25.96
CA LEU A 300 -1.33 19.54 -26.42
C LEU A 300 -0.67 19.63 -27.80
N LEU A 301 0.22 18.71 -28.15
CA LEU A 301 0.84 18.66 -29.47
C LEU A 301 0.00 17.89 -30.50
N PHE A 302 -0.46 16.70 -30.13
CA PHE A 302 -0.98 15.69 -31.06
C PHE A 302 -2.46 15.32 -30.86
N GLY A 303 -3.12 15.84 -29.82
CA GLY A 303 -4.55 15.62 -29.60
C GLY A 303 -5.43 16.23 -30.71
N ASN A 304 -6.74 16.04 -30.59
CA ASN A 304 -7.72 16.48 -31.62
C ASN A 304 -7.61 17.98 -31.95
N ASN A 305 -7.29 18.82 -30.96
CA ASN A 305 -7.02 20.27 -31.12
C ASN A 305 -5.53 20.61 -30.86
N GLY A 306 -4.64 19.63 -31.05
CA GLY A 306 -3.22 19.77 -30.78
C GLY A 306 -2.53 20.77 -31.72
N LEU A 307 -1.45 21.37 -31.26
CA LEU A 307 -0.67 22.36 -32.01
C LEU A 307 -0.14 21.78 -33.33
N ILE A 308 0.38 20.54 -33.31
CA ILE A 308 0.91 19.88 -34.50
C ILE A 308 -0.24 19.31 -35.34
N THR A 309 -1.14 18.53 -34.73
CA THR A 309 -2.24 17.86 -35.46
C THR A 309 -3.13 18.86 -36.18
N ARG A 310 -3.67 19.85 -35.47
CA ARG A 310 -4.70 20.73 -36.02
C ARG A 310 -4.13 21.98 -36.67
N ARG A 311 -3.14 22.62 -36.05
CA ARG A 311 -2.66 23.95 -36.50
C ARG A 311 -1.51 23.87 -37.50
N LEU A 312 -0.56 22.95 -37.31
CA LEU A 312 0.59 22.81 -38.20
C LEU A 312 0.28 21.92 -39.42
N LEU A 313 -0.38 20.77 -39.20
CA LEU A 313 -0.61 19.76 -40.25
C LEU A 313 -2.05 19.72 -40.78
N GLY A 314 -3.01 20.37 -40.11
CA GLY A 314 -4.42 20.40 -40.55
C GLY A 314 -5.12 19.03 -40.55
N LEU A 315 -4.61 18.05 -39.80
CA LEU A 315 -5.16 16.70 -39.74
C LEU A 315 -6.48 16.69 -38.96
N THR A 316 -7.49 16.02 -39.51
CA THR A 316 -8.84 15.94 -38.92
C THR A 316 -9.22 14.54 -38.47
N SER A 317 -8.58 13.50 -39.01
CA SER A 317 -8.85 12.08 -38.73
C SER A 317 -7.80 11.39 -37.86
N PHE A 318 -6.75 12.11 -37.46
CA PHE A 318 -5.69 11.56 -36.60
C PHE A 318 -6.14 11.53 -35.14
N ASP A 319 -6.07 10.35 -34.52
CA ASP A 319 -6.43 10.14 -33.12
C ASP A 319 -5.21 9.63 -32.35
N ILE A 320 -4.70 10.45 -31.42
CA ILE A 320 -3.59 10.06 -30.52
C ILE A 320 -4.08 9.24 -29.32
N TYR A 321 -5.39 9.26 -29.04
CA TYR A 321 -5.97 8.55 -27.90
C TYR A 321 -6.08 7.06 -28.23
N GLY A 322 -5.50 6.22 -27.39
CA GLY A 322 -5.43 4.78 -27.60
C GLY A 322 -4.03 4.22 -27.47
N LEU A 323 -3.83 3.01 -28.00
CA LEU A 323 -2.60 2.25 -27.81
C LEU A 323 -1.35 3.00 -28.28
N ASP A 324 -1.41 3.68 -29.44
CA ASP A 324 -0.23 4.29 -30.04
C ASP A 324 0.28 5.48 -29.21
N GLY A 325 -0.62 6.38 -28.80
CA GLY A 325 -0.28 7.48 -27.88
C GLY A 325 0.22 6.95 -26.53
N LEU A 326 -0.38 5.88 -26.01
CA LEU A 326 0.05 5.24 -24.77
C LEU A 326 1.47 4.66 -24.87
N VAL A 327 1.79 3.97 -25.97
CA VAL A 327 3.14 3.45 -26.20
C VAL A 327 4.13 4.59 -26.28
N ILE A 328 3.83 5.66 -27.02
CA ILE A 328 4.75 6.82 -27.16
C ILE A 328 5.00 7.46 -25.79
N VAL A 329 3.95 7.78 -25.03
CA VAL A 329 4.09 8.48 -23.75
C VAL A 329 4.81 7.61 -22.72
N GLN A 330 4.44 6.33 -22.61
CA GLN A 330 5.09 5.44 -21.65
C GLN A 330 6.52 5.15 -22.08
N THR A 331 6.81 5.06 -23.39
CA THR A 331 8.18 4.91 -23.88
C THR A 331 9.05 6.08 -23.43
N MET A 332 8.60 7.32 -23.65
CA MET A 332 9.34 8.51 -23.22
C MET A 332 9.46 8.60 -21.70
N GLY A 333 8.44 8.16 -20.96
CA GLY A 333 8.46 8.15 -19.50
C GLY A 333 9.31 7.03 -18.87
N MET A 334 9.46 5.89 -19.55
CA MET A 334 10.02 4.66 -18.96
C MET A 334 11.34 4.19 -19.58
N PHE A 335 11.74 4.66 -20.77
CA PHE A 335 13.09 4.38 -21.31
C PHE A 335 14.23 4.77 -20.37
N PRO A 336 14.13 5.79 -19.48
CA PRO A 336 15.21 6.09 -18.54
C PRO A 336 15.51 4.92 -17.59
N ILE A 337 14.49 4.12 -17.24
CA ILE A 337 14.64 2.94 -16.40
C ILE A 337 15.55 1.92 -17.11
N ALA A 338 15.29 1.66 -18.39
CA ALA A 338 16.13 0.79 -19.20
C ALA A 338 17.53 1.38 -19.39
N PHE A 339 17.64 2.68 -19.68
CA PHE A 339 18.92 3.39 -19.82
C PHE A 339 19.80 3.25 -18.59
N LEU A 340 19.26 3.43 -17.38
CA LEU A 340 20.03 3.36 -16.14
C LEU A 340 20.55 1.94 -15.86
N VAL A 341 19.70 0.92 -16.05
CA VAL A 341 20.08 -0.49 -15.88
C VAL A 341 21.14 -0.89 -16.91
N LEU A 342 20.91 -0.54 -18.17
CA LEU A 342 21.80 -0.91 -19.27
C LEU A 342 23.13 -0.16 -19.21
N SER A 343 23.15 1.10 -18.78
CA SER A 343 24.40 1.84 -18.57
C SER A 343 25.26 1.16 -17.54
N GLY A 344 24.69 0.73 -16.39
CA GLY A 344 25.44 0.01 -15.37
C GLY A 344 25.97 -1.35 -15.86
N VAL A 345 25.18 -2.09 -16.63
CA VAL A 345 25.62 -3.38 -17.22
C VAL A 345 26.72 -3.16 -18.24
N LEU A 346 26.56 -2.18 -19.13
CA LEU A 346 27.56 -1.86 -20.13
C LEU A 346 28.83 -1.33 -19.50
N GLU A 347 28.78 -0.50 -18.47
CA GLU A 347 29.99 -0.03 -17.76
C GLU A 347 30.73 -1.15 -17.02
N ALA A 348 30.02 -2.21 -16.58
CA ALA A 348 30.60 -3.35 -15.89
C ALA A 348 31.29 -4.38 -16.81
N ILE A 349 31.01 -4.35 -18.12
CA ILE A 349 31.68 -5.23 -19.10
C ILE A 349 33.10 -4.70 -19.32
N ASP A 350 34.11 -5.51 -19.00
CA ASP A 350 35.52 -5.14 -19.22
C ASP A 350 35.79 -4.95 -20.72
N SER A 351 36.38 -3.79 -21.06
CA SER A 351 36.73 -3.44 -22.43
C SER A 351 37.88 -4.30 -22.98
N THR A 352 38.65 -4.98 -22.13
CA THR A 352 39.71 -5.92 -22.55
C THR A 352 39.20 -7.05 -23.44
N LEU A 353 37.98 -7.56 -23.21
CA LEU A 353 37.37 -8.60 -24.04
C LEU A 353 37.10 -8.11 -25.47
N GLU A 354 36.71 -6.83 -25.58
CA GLU A 354 36.42 -6.17 -26.85
C GLU A 354 37.73 -5.86 -27.59
N GLU A 355 38.78 -5.40 -26.89
CA GLU A 355 40.13 -5.20 -27.45
C GLU A 355 40.74 -6.52 -27.93
N ALA A 356 40.70 -7.57 -27.11
CA ALA A 356 41.22 -8.89 -27.47
C ALA A 356 40.56 -9.43 -28.73
N SER A 357 39.24 -9.27 -28.85
CA SER A 357 38.49 -9.68 -30.04
C SER A 357 38.90 -8.88 -31.28
N MET A 358 39.11 -7.56 -31.16
CA MET A 358 39.60 -6.75 -32.27
C MET A 358 41.05 -7.06 -32.65
N ASN A 359 41.91 -7.43 -31.68
CA ASN A 359 43.28 -7.89 -31.94
C ASN A 359 43.30 -9.21 -32.73
N MET A 360 42.29 -10.07 -32.53
CA MET A 360 42.02 -11.24 -33.38
C MET A 360 41.35 -10.89 -34.73
N GLN A 361 41.42 -9.63 -35.16
CA GLN A 361 40.87 -9.12 -36.42
C GLN A 361 39.34 -9.19 -36.53
N ALA A 362 38.61 -9.34 -35.41
CA ALA A 362 37.15 -9.29 -35.46
C ALA A 362 36.67 -7.87 -35.83
N SER A 363 35.72 -7.79 -36.78
CA SER A 363 35.10 -6.50 -37.14
C SER A 363 34.27 -5.95 -35.97
N ARG A 364 34.09 -4.63 -35.92
CA ARG A 364 33.26 -3.94 -34.91
C ARG A 364 31.86 -4.53 -34.74
N TRP A 365 31.23 -4.93 -35.84
CA TRP A 365 29.93 -5.60 -35.82
C TRP A 365 30.01 -7.01 -35.23
N LYS A 366 31.08 -7.76 -35.55
CA LYS A 366 31.33 -9.07 -34.97
C LYS A 366 31.55 -8.96 -33.47
N VAL A 367 32.42 -8.04 -33.01
CA VAL A 367 32.65 -7.75 -31.59
C VAL A 367 31.34 -7.42 -30.87
N PHE A 368 30.53 -6.53 -31.45
CA PHE A 368 29.23 -6.19 -30.88
C PHE A 368 28.32 -7.42 -30.75
N THR A 369 28.16 -8.21 -31.81
CA THR A 369 27.21 -9.34 -31.83
C THR A 369 27.68 -10.57 -31.05
N THR A 370 28.99 -10.78 -30.89
CA THR A 370 29.53 -11.98 -30.21
C THR A 370 30.07 -11.71 -28.82
N VAL A 371 30.38 -10.46 -28.46
CA VAL A 371 30.92 -10.09 -27.14
C VAL A 371 29.97 -9.15 -26.42
N THR A 372 29.81 -7.92 -26.91
CA THR A 372 29.10 -6.87 -26.16
C THR A 372 27.61 -7.20 -25.97
N LEU A 373 26.91 -7.61 -27.02
CA LEU A 373 25.47 -7.90 -26.98
C LEU A 373 25.13 -9.15 -26.14
N PRO A 374 25.80 -10.31 -26.30
CA PRO A 374 25.56 -11.47 -25.45
C PRO A 374 25.85 -11.20 -23.96
N LEU A 375 26.93 -10.48 -23.65
CA LEU A 375 27.25 -10.10 -22.27
C LEU A 375 26.25 -9.07 -21.70
N SER A 376 25.67 -8.22 -22.55
CA SER A 376 24.63 -7.27 -22.16
C SER A 376 23.24 -7.89 -22.07
N PHE A 377 23.01 -9.08 -22.64
CA PHE A 377 21.68 -9.68 -22.76
C PHE A 377 20.97 -9.90 -21.42
N PRO A 378 21.63 -10.37 -20.33
CA PRO A 378 20.98 -10.42 -19.02
C PRO A 378 20.52 -9.04 -18.54
N GLY A 379 21.29 -7.98 -18.84
CA GLY A 379 20.91 -6.60 -18.60
C GLY A 379 19.68 -6.16 -19.40
N ILE A 380 19.66 -6.47 -20.70
CA ILE A 380 18.54 -6.19 -21.61
C ILE A 380 17.26 -6.87 -21.13
N ALA A 381 17.33 -8.17 -20.82
CA ALA A 381 16.19 -8.92 -20.31
C ALA A 381 15.70 -8.35 -18.97
N SER A 382 16.61 -8.00 -18.05
CA SER A 382 16.26 -7.37 -16.78
C SER A 382 15.59 -6.00 -16.97
N SER A 383 16.13 -5.15 -17.84
CA SER A 383 15.51 -3.85 -18.14
C SER A 383 14.14 -4.00 -18.81
N TRP A 384 13.99 -4.97 -19.71
CA TRP A 384 12.73 -5.22 -20.39
C TRP A 384 11.65 -5.67 -19.40
N LEU A 385 11.97 -6.62 -18.51
CA LEU A 385 11.04 -7.10 -17.48
C LEU A 385 10.65 -5.99 -16.49
N LEU A 386 11.60 -5.12 -16.12
CA LEU A 386 11.34 -3.97 -15.25
C LEU A 386 10.40 -2.96 -15.90
N VAL A 387 10.63 -2.61 -17.17
CA VAL A 387 9.75 -1.68 -17.89
C VAL A 387 8.38 -2.31 -18.13
N PHE A 388 8.32 -3.59 -18.48
CA PHE A 388 7.06 -4.33 -18.62
C PHE A 388 6.23 -4.28 -17.33
N SER A 389 6.86 -4.58 -16.19
CA SER A 389 6.21 -4.54 -14.88
C SER A 389 5.72 -3.13 -14.52
N ASN A 390 6.51 -2.09 -14.81
CA ASN A 390 6.12 -0.70 -14.56
C ASN A 390 5.00 -0.23 -15.49
N SER A 391 5.00 -0.62 -16.77
CA SER A 391 3.94 -0.29 -17.74
C SER A 391 2.61 -0.95 -17.37
N MET A 392 2.64 -2.21 -16.93
CA MET A 392 1.47 -2.92 -16.41
C MET A 392 0.90 -2.24 -15.16
N ALA A 393 1.76 -1.75 -14.26
CA ALA A 393 1.36 -1.04 -13.04
C ALA A 393 1.00 0.44 -13.28
N ASP A 394 1.18 0.95 -14.50
CA ASP A 394 0.86 2.33 -14.83
C ASP A 394 -0.64 2.55 -14.90
N PHE A 395 -1.04 3.67 -14.33
CA PHE A 395 -2.43 4.07 -14.18
C PHE A 395 -2.63 5.50 -14.66
N ALA A 396 -1.64 6.38 -14.42
CA ALA A 396 -1.75 7.79 -14.75
C ALA A 396 -1.88 8.03 -16.26
N ASN A 397 -1.00 7.46 -17.08
CA ASN A 397 -1.06 7.74 -18.51
C ASN A 397 -2.31 7.13 -19.18
N PRO A 398 -2.69 5.86 -18.89
CA PRO A 398 -3.91 5.30 -19.45
C PRO A 398 -5.18 6.04 -19.04
N LEU A 399 -5.28 6.54 -17.80
CA LEU A 399 -6.50 7.22 -17.34
C LEU A 399 -6.92 8.40 -18.21
N ILE A 400 -5.97 9.12 -18.82
CA ILE A 400 -6.24 10.29 -19.69
C ILE A 400 -6.17 9.93 -21.17
N LEU A 401 -5.20 9.10 -21.58
CA LEU A 401 -4.86 8.91 -22.99
C LEU A 401 -5.43 7.63 -23.60
N SER A 402 -6.07 6.74 -22.82
CA SER A 402 -6.53 5.46 -23.35
C SER A 402 -7.68 5.59 -24.35
N GLY A 403 -8.50 6.64 -24.26
CA GLY A 403 -9.68 6.79 -25.11
C GLY A 403 -10.56 5.53 -25.06
N LYS A 404 -10.74 4.87 -26.22
CA LYS A 404 -11.49 3.61 -26.33
C LYS A 404 -10.69 2.36 -25.95
N TYR A 405 -9.37 2.48 -25.84
CA TYR A 405 -8.50 1.37 -25.46
C TYR A 405 -8.68 1.06 -23.99
N LYS A 406 -8.80 -0.24 -23.66
CA LYS A 406 -9.06 -0.68 -22.29
C LYS A 406 -7.78 -1.23 -21.67
N VAL A 407 -7.50 -0.81 -20.44
CA VAL A 407 -6.42 -1.36 -19.62
C VAL A 407 -6.95 -1.70 -18.24
N LEU A 408 -6.43 -2.78 -17.66
CA LEU A 408 -6.96 -3.34 -16.42
C LEU A 408 -6.84 -2.38 -15.23
N SER A 409 -5.78 -1.57 -15.18
CA SER A 409 -5.56 -0.59 -14.10
C SER A 409 -6.66 0.49 -14.05
N VAL A 410 -7.11 0.97 -15.22
CA VAL A 410 -8.19 1.95 -15.34
C VAL A 410 -9.55 1.30 -15.07
N GLU A 411 -9.80 0.11 -15.60
CA GLU A 411 -11.05 -0.63 -15.33
C GLU A 411 -11.21 -0.95 -13.83
N ALA A 412 -10.13 -1.32 -13.15
CA ALA A 412 -10.14 -1.52 -11.69
C ALA A 412 -10.54 -0.24 -10.94
N TYR A 413 -10.04 0.91 -11.37
CA TYR A 413 -10.45 2.21 -10.81
C TYR A 413 -11.92 2.50 -11.07
N LEU A 414 -12.38 2.37 -12.32
CA LEU A 414 -13.77 2.65 -12.71
C LEU A 414 -14.78 1.76 -11.97
N GLU A 415 -14.44 0.49 -11.70
CA GLU A 415 -15.30 -0.39 -10.89
C GLU A 415 -15.43 0.11 -9.45
N VAL A 416 -14.38 0.67 -8.86
CA VAL A 416 -14.42 1.18 -7.47
C VAL A 416 -15.07 2.55 -7.40
N THR A 417 -14.62 3.52 -8.19
CA THR A 417 -15.02 4.93 -8.07
C THR A 417 -16.25 5.27 -8.91
N GLY A 418 -16.40 4.66 -10.09
CA GLY A 418 -17.58 4.86 -10.94
C GLY A 418 -18.74 3.97 -10.51
N MET A 419 -18.50 2.66 -10.39
CA MET A 419 -19.55 1.67 -10.18
C MET A 419 -19.80 1.27 -8.72
N HIS A 420 -18.97 1.75 -7.77
CA HIS A 420 -19.05 1.43 -6.34
C HIS A 420 -18.95 -0.08 -6.02
N ARG A 421 -18.24 -0.83 -6.87
CA ARG A 421 -18.05 -2.29 -6.78
C ARG A 421 -16.64 -2.64 -6.34
N LEU A 422 -16.39 -2.48 -5.04
CA LEU A 422 -15.07 -2.70 -4.43
C LEU A 422 -14.52 -4.13 -4.67
N GLN A 423 -15.39 -5.14 -4.61
CA GLN A 423 -15.03 -6.54 -4.87
C GLN A 423 -14.47 -6.76 -6.29
N ASN A 424 -15.12 -6.17 -7.30
CA ASN A 424 -14.69 -6.26 -8.69
C ASN A 424 -13.35 -5.54 -8.90
N GLY A 425 -13.22 -4.33 -8.36
CA GLY A 425 -11.98 -3.55 -8.46
C GLY A 425 -10.79 -4.26 -7.79
N ALA A 426 -11.02 -4.89 -6.64
CA ALA A 426 -10.02 -5.72 -5.96
C ALA A 426 -9.62 -6.93 -6.82
N ALA A 427 -10.59 -7.68 -7.38
CA ALA A 427 -10.32 -8.82 -8.24
C ALA A 427 -9.56 -8.44 -9.51
N LEU A 428 -9.92 -7.33 -10.17
CA LEU A 428 -9.18 -6.81 -11.32
C LEU A 428 -7.75 -6.40 -10.94
N SER A 429 -7.57 -5.76 -9.79
CA SER A 429 -6.24 -5.37 -9.32
C SER A 429 -5.36 -6.57 -8.95
N ILE A 430 -5.93 -7.66 -8.42
CA ILE A 430 -5.25 -8.93 -8.19
C ILE A 430 -4.94 -9.63 -9.52
N LEU A 431 -5.84 -9.57 -10.50
CA LEU A 431 -5.60 -10.11 -11.83
C LEU A 431 -4.41 -9.40 -12.51
N LEU A 432 -4.21 -8.11 -12.27
CA LEU A 432 -3.03 -7.34 -12.72
C LEU A 432 -1.73 -7.76 -12.00
N LEU A 433 -1.82 -8.22 -10.75
CA LEU A 433 -0.67 -8.67 -9.97
C LEU A 433 -0.02 -9.93 -10.56
N ILE A 434 -0.80 -10.82 -11.19
CA ILE A 434 -0.29 -12.09 -11.73
C ILE A 434 0.83 -11.88 -12.75
N PRO A 435 0.62 -11.16 -13.88
CA PRO A 435 1.67 -10.98 -14.89
C PRO A 435 2.86 -10.16 -14.39
N THR A 436 2.64 -9.19 -13.49
CA THR A 436 3.70 -8.36 -12.90
C THR A 436 4.56 -9.16 -11.92
N LEU A 437 3.94 -9.98 -11.07
CA LEU A 437 4.63 -10.89 -10.17
C LEU A 437 5.42 -11.96 -10.95
N VAL A 438 4.84 -12.53 -12.01
CA VAL A 438 5.55 -13.49 -12.89
C VAL A 438 6.79 -12.84 -13.51
N ALA A 439 6.66 -11.63 -14.07
CA ALA A 439 7.81 -10.91 -14.63
C ALA A 439 8.89 -10.64 -13.58
N PHE A 440 8.50 -10.20 -12.37
CA PHE A 440 9.40 -9.98 -11.25
C PHE A 440 10.12 -11.26 -10.80
N LEU A 441 9.40 -12.38 -10.68
CA LEU A 441 9.99 -13.68 -10.30
C LEU A 441 10.96 -14.18 -11.37
N ILE A 442 10.62 -14.06 -12.65
CA ILE A 442 11.52 -14.39 -13.77
C ILE A 442 12.79 -13.55 -13.68
N GLN A 443 12.66 -12.23 -13.50
CA GLN A 443 13.79 -11.33 -13.36
C GLN A 443 14.69 -11.74 -12.19
N ARG A 444 14.10 -12.00 -11.01
CA ARG A 444 14.82 -12.28 -9.77
C ARG A 444 15.54 -13.63 -9.79
N TYR A 445 14.88 -14.68 -10.28
CA TYR A 445 15.38 -16.05 -10.17
C TYR A 445 16.10 -16.57 -11.41
N TRP A 446 15.74 -16.07 -12.60
CA TRP A 446 16.34 -16.55 -13.84
C TRP A 446 17.39 -15.60 -14.38
N VAL A 447 17.07 -14.32 -14.51
CA VAL A 447 17.95 -13.35 -15.19
C VAL A 447 19.13 -12.94 -14.31
N ASN A 448 18.87 -12.59 -13.05
CA ASN A 448 19.92 -12.14 -12.11
C ASN A 448 20.93 -13.22 -11.68
N ARG A 449 20.70 -14.50 -11.99
CA ARG A 449 21.68 -15.58 -11.74
C ARG A 449 22.74 -15.71 -12.83
N LYS A 450 22.50 -15.13 -14.01
CA LYS A 450 23.38 -15.22 -15.18
C LYS A 450 24.33 -14.02 -15.32
N THR A 451 24.44 -13.18 -14.29
CA THR A 451 25.38 -12.05 -14.28
C THR A 451 26.80 -12.61 -14.22
N TYR A 452 27.46 -12.67 -15.37
CA TYR A 452 28.84 -13.10 -15.49
C TYR A 452 29.72 -12.16 -14.66
N VAL A 453 30.46 -12.70 -13.69
CA VAL A 453 31.46 -11.95 -12.93
C VAL A 453 32.60 -11.61 -13.89
N THR A 454 32.60 -10.39 -14.42
CA THR A 454 33.61 -9.90 -15.38
C THR A 454 34.81 -9.21 -14.73
N VAL A 455 34.81 -9.03 -13.41
CA VAL A 455 35.91 -8.39 -12.69
C VAL A 455 36.87 -9.46 -12.16
N THR A 456 37.79 -9.91 -13.01
CA THR A 456 38.90 -10.81 -12.64
C THR A 456 40.23 -10.07 -12.45
N GLY A 457 40.27 -8.74 -12.63
CA GLY A 457 41.49 -7.92 -12.51
C GLY A 457 41.23 -6.42 -12.36
N LYS A 458 42.30 -5.60 -12.43
CA LYS A 458 42.20 -4.14 -12.38
C LYS A 458 41.49 -3.64 -13.66
N PRO A 459 40.33 -2.98 -13.57
CA PRO A 459 39.58 -2.56 -14.75
C PRO A 459 40.42 -1.62 -15.62
N SER A 460 40.47 -1.89 -16.92
CA SER A 460 41.03 -0.94 -17.89
C SER A 460 40.05 0.20 -18.08
N ALA A 461 40.39 1.42 -17.65
CA ALA A 461 39.55 2.61 -17.83
C ALA A 461 39.45 3.06 -19.30
N ARG A 462 40.01 2.31 -20.26
CA ARG A 462 40.06 2.69 -21.67
C ARG A 462 38.74 2.39 -22.36
N ILE A 463 38.07 3.44 -22.85
CA ILE A 463 36.90 3.32 -23.71
C ILE A 463 37.36 2.80 -25.06
N VAL A 464 36.97 1.57 -25.37
CA VAL A 464 37.10 0.98 -26.69
C VAL A 464 35.96 1.49 -27.54
N GLU A 465 36.30 2.26 -28.58
CA GLU A 465 35.29 2.75 -29.51
C GLU A 465 34.88 1.59 -30.42
N ILE A 466 33.70 1.01 -30.20
CA ILE A 466 33.19 -0.15 -30.97
C ILE A 466 32.33 0.31 -32.16
N ALA A 467 31.73 1.49 -32.14
CA ALA A 467 30.87 1.96 -33.23
C ALA A 467 31.68 2.45 -34.44
N SER A 468 31.36 1.98 -35.65
CA SER A 468 31.94 2.55 -36.89
C SER A 468 31.45 3.99 -37.12
N LYS A 469 32.15 4.79 -37.94
CA LYS A 469 31.74 6.18 -38.26
C LYS A 469 30.26 6.32 -38.71
N PRO A 470 29.72 5.53 -39.65
CA PRO A 470 28.32 5.66 -40.06
C PRO A 470 27.34 5.28 -38.95
N VAL A 471 27.62 4.21 -38.19
CA VAL A 471 26.80 3.81 -37.04
C VAL A 471 26.80 4.89 -35.96
N LYS A 472 27.95 5.52 -35.73
CA LYS A 472 28.09 6.64 -34.80
C LYS A 472 27.21 7.82 -35.18
N ILE A 473 27.22 8.22 -36.45
CA ILE A 473 26.36 9.32 -36.94
C ILE A 473 24.89 8.94 -36.76
N PHE A 474 24.49 7.73 -37.17
CA PHE A 474 23.13 7.24 -37.01
C PHE A 474 22.65 7.29 -35.55
N LEU A 475 23.44 6.75 -34.62
CA LEU A 475 23.10 6.75 -33.19
C LEU A 475 22.99 8.16 -32.61
N ILE A 476 23.93 9.06 -32.94
CA ILE A 476 23.88 10.46 -32.50
C ILE A 476 22.64 11.17 -33.06
N THR A 477 22.31 10.94 -34.34
CA THR A 477 21.11 11.53 -34.96
C THR A 477 19.84 11.02 -34.28
N MET A 478 19.73 9.73 -34.01
CA MET A 478 18.59 9.15 -33.29
C MET A 478 18.47 9.73 -31.86
N MET A 479 19.58 9.81 -31.11
CA MET A 479 19.60 10.47 -29.80
C MET A 479 19.19 11.94 -29.91
N GLY A 480 19.64 12.64 -30.96
CA GLY A 480 19.28 14.02 -31.25
C GLY A 480 17.78 14.20 -31.48
N ILE A 481 17.17 13.34 -32.31
CA ILE A 481 15.72 13.37 -32.59
C ILE A 481 14.92 13.10 -31.31
N ILE A 482 15.28 12.07 -30.55
CA ILE A 482 14.58 11.73 -29.29
C ILE A 482 14.73 12.86 -28.27
N SER A 483 15.92 13.45 -28.16
CA SER A 483 16.16 14.59 -27.25
C SER A 483 15.38 15.83 -27.69
N ALA A 484 15.31 16.11 -28.99
CA ALA A 484 14.52 17.21 -29.53
C ALA A 484 13.02 16.99 -29.29
N PHE A 485 12.54 15.75 -29.43
CA PHE A 485 11.16 15.38 -29.12
C PHE A 485 10.86 15.61 -27.64
N LEU A 486 11.71 15.14 -26.72
CA LEU A 486 11.56 15.38 -25.28
C LEU A 486 11.55 16.88 -24.95
N ILE A 487 12.47 17.66 -25.53
CA ILE A 487 12.48 19.12 -25.37
C ILE A 487 11.16 19.72 -25.85
N GLY A 488 10.64 19.27 -27.00
CA GLY A 488 9.33 19.68 -27.51
C GLY A 488 8.19 19.39 -26.53
N LEU A 489 8.18 18.19 -25.93
CA LEU A 489 7.18 17.82 -24.91
C LEU A 489 7.22 18.78 -23.72
N TYR A 490 8.37 18.94 -23.06
CA TYR A 490 8.49 19.82 -21.89
C TYR A 490 8.27 21.29 -22.22
N SER A 491 8.75 21.76 -23.36
CA SER A 491 8.53 23.15 -23.80
C SER A 491 7.04 23.44 -24.00
N THR A 492 6.26 22.45 -24.44
CA THR A 492 4.81 22.59 -24.61
C THR A 492 4.10 22.75 -23.27
N ILE A 493 4.49 22.01 -22.23
CA ILE A 493 3.93 22.20 -20.87
C ILE A 493 4.24 23.61 -20.36
N VAL A 494 5.49 24.05 -20.51
CA VAL A 494 5.89 25.40 -20.07
C VAL A 494 5.11 26.46 -20.86
N ALA A 495 4.98 26.31 -22.18
CA ALA A 495 4.18 27.20 -23.01
C ALA A 495 2.70 27.20 -22.60
N GLY A 496 2.15 26.05 -22.22
CA GLY A 496 0.77 25.91 -21.75
C GLY A 496 0.45 26.77 -20.53
N CYS A 497 1.45 27.12 -19.71
CA CYS A 497 1.27 28.04 -18.58
C CYS A 497 0.86 29.45 -19.03
N PHE A 498 1.25 29.86 -20.24
CA PHE A 498 1.09 31.22 -20.75
C PHE A 498 0.02 31.35 -21.83
N VAL A 499 -0.70 30.28 -22.17
CA VAL A 499 -1.70 30.25 -23.24
C VAL A 499 -3.11 30.23 -22.66
N LYS A 500 -3.95 31.18 -23.08
CA LYS A 500 -5.30 31.36 -22.52
C LYS A 500 -6.19 30.12 -22.63
N ASN A 501 -6.28 29.53 -23.81
CA ASN A 501 -7.02 28.28 -24.00
C ASN A 501 -6.39 27.44 -25.11
N TRP A 502 -5.56 26.47 -24.74
CA TRP A 502 -4.79 25.69 -25.70
C TRP A 502 -5.68 24.98 -26.72
N GLY A 503 -5.38 25.14 -28.01
CA GLY A 503 -6.17 24.58 -29.11
C GLY A 503 -7.32 25.46 -29.58
N ILE A 504 -7.65 26.55 -28.86
CA ILE A 504 -8.72 27.49 -29.20
C ILE A 504 -8.19 28.93 -29.29
N ASP A 505 -7.64 29.44 -28.19
CA ASP A 505 -7.10 30.80 -28.07
C ASP A 505 -5.66 30.76 -27.55
N TYR A 506 -4.72 31.04 -28.46
CA TYR A 506 -3.28 31.04 -28.18
C TYR A 506 -2.76 32.41 -27.67
N SER A 507 -3.64 33.31 -27.27
CA SER A 507 -3.27 34.60 -26.67
C SER A 507 -2.47 34.39 -25.39
N PHE A 508 -1.47 35.26 -25.18
CA PHE A 508 -0.66 35.25 -23.97
C PHE A 508 -1.50 35.66 -22.76
N THR A 509 -1.39 34.92 -21.66
CA THR A 509 -2.01 35.27 -20.37
C THR A 509 -1.17 34.80 -19.19
N LEU A 510 -1.29 35.49 -18.06
CA LEU A 510 -0.77 35.07 -16.75
C LEU A 510 -1.87 34.59 -15.80
N GLU A 511 -3.14 34.67 -16.22
CA GLU A 511 -4.31 34.32 -15.41
C GLU A 511 -4.30 32.85 -14.97
N ASN A 512 -3.84 31.96 -15.87
CA ASN A 512 -3.67 30.54 -15.55
C ASN A 512 -2.74 30.31 -14.36
N ILE A 513 -1.68 31.11 -14.22
CA ILE A 513 -0.71 30.97 -13.12
C ILE A 513 -1.37 31.35 -11.81
N THR A 514 -2.03 32.51 -11.78
CA THR A 514 -2.71 32.99 -10.58
C THR A 514 -3.86 32.09 -10.17
N GLU A 515 -4.71 31.65 -11.12
CA GLU A 515 -5.84 30.77 -10.82
C GLU A 515 -5.35 29.39 -10.36
N ALA A 516 -4.45 28.75 -11.09
CA ALA A 516 -4.00 27.40 -10.75
C ALA A 516 -3.31 27.36 -9.38
N LEU A 517 -2.41 28.30 -9.08
CA LEU A 517 -1.70 28.32 -7.80
C LEU A 517 -2.63 28.67 -6.63
N SER A 518 -3.63 29.54 -6.83
CA SER A 518 -4.61 29.85 -5.80
C SER A 518 -5.46 28.63 -5.45
N ARG A 519 -5.95 27.90 -6.46
CA ARG A 519 -6.78 26.70 -6.28
C ARG A 519 -6.00 25.49 -5.80
N ALA A 520 -4.71 25.42 -6.10
CA ALA A 520 -3.84 24.29 -5.73
C ALA A 520 -3.08 24.50 -4.44
N ARG A 521 -3.24 25.62 -3.73
CA ARG A 521 -2.47 25.97 -2.53
C ARG A 521 -2.46 24.85 -1.50
N ASP A 522 -3.64 24.37 -1.13
CA ASP A 522 -3.77 23.32 -0.10
C ASP A 522 -3.19 21.99 -0.60
N ALA A 523 -3.51 21.60 -1.85
CA ALA A 523 -2.97 20.39 -2.45
C ALA A 523 -1.44 20.39 -2.59
N LEU A 524 -0.83 21.56 -2.85
CA LEU A 524 0.62 21.76 -2.89
C LEU A 524 1.24 21.56 -1.51
N ILE A 525 0.63 22.16 -0.48
CA ILE A 525 1.09 22.05 0.91
C ILE A 525 0.95 20.61 1.40
N ASP A 526 -0.21 20.00 1.19
CA ASP A 526 -0.49 18.61 1.57
C ASP A 526 0.49 17.65 0.92
N THR A 527 0.63 17.70 -0.41
CA THR A 527 1.53 16.81 -1.16
C THR A 527 2.97 16.94 -0.67
N THR A 528 3.45 18.17 -0.52
CA THR A 528 4.83 18.44 -0.09
C THR A 528 5.06 18.00 1.35
N THR A 529 4.10 18.26 2.24
CA THR A 529 4.17 17.87 3.67
C THR A 529 4.17 16.35 3.83
N LEU A 530 3.25 15.66 3.15
CA LEU A 530 3.15 14.20 3.20
C LEU A 530 4.44 13.55 2.66
N ALA A 531 4.98 14.04 1.55
CA ALA A 531 6.25 13.56 1.00
C ALA A 531 7.44 13.85 1.93
N ALA A 532 7.51 15.05 2.51
CA ALA A 532 8.58 15.45 3.43
C ALA A 532 8.59 14.63 4.72
N VAL A 533 7.41 14.24 5.25
CA VAL A 533 7.29 13.36 6.42
C VAL A 533 7.65 11.91 6.08
N ALA A 534 7.15 11.38 4.95
CA ALA A 534 7.39 10.00 4.55
C ALA A 534 8.87 9.71 4.24
N THR A 535 9.54 10.63 3.57
CA THR A 535 10.91 10.46 3.05
C THR A 535 11.93 10.03 4.12
N PRO A 536 12.14 10.75 5.24
CA PRO A 536 13.11 10.35 6.26
C PRO A 536 12.73 9.03 6.94
N ILE A 537 11.45 8.79 7.20
CA ILE A 537 10.97 7.55 7.83
C ILE A 537 11.27 6.35 6.91
N ALA A 538 10.94 6.47 5.63
CA ALA A 538 11.20 5.45 4.63
C ALA A 538 12.70 5.14 4.50
N GLY A 539 13.55 6.17 4.40
CA GLY A 539 14.99 5.98 4.27
C GLY A 539 15.60 5.32 5.51
N ILE A 540 15.21 5.75 6.71
CA ILE A 540 15.71 5.15 7.97
C ILE A 540 15.26 3.69 8.06
N LEU A 541 13.97 3.42 7.85
CA LEU A 541 13.42 2.07 7.87
C LEU A 541 14.12 1.18 6.84
N ALA A 542 14.31 1.68 5.61
CA ALA A 542 15.02 0.97 4.56
C ALA A 542 16.45 0.62 4.95
N MET A 543 17.18 1.54 5.56
CA MET A 543 18.56 1.29 5.98
C MET A 543 18.65 0.32 7.15
N VAL A 544 17.74 0.40 8.12
CA VAL A 544 17.63 -0.58 9.21
C VAL A 544 17.37 -1.98 8.66
N VAL A 545 16.42 -2.10 7.74
CA VAL A 545 16.08 -3.36 7.08
C VAL A 545 17.27 -3.90 6.26
N ALA A 546 17.97 -3.03 5.52
CA ALA A 546 19.17 -3.40 4.78
C ALA A 546 20.29 -3.92 5.70
N MET A 547 20.56 -3.24 6.80
CA MET A 547 21.54 -3.66 7.82
C MET A 547 21.21 -5.03 8.40
N ILE A 548 19.94 -5.25 8.78
CA ILE A 548 19.47 -6.54 9.31
C ILE A 548 19.64 -7.65 8.26
N ILE A 549 19.27 -7.36 7.01
CA ILE A 549 19.36 -8.31 5.90
C ILE A 549 20.82 -8.65 5.55
N VAL A 550 21.75 -7.71 5.56
CA VAL A 550 23.14 -7.98 5.17
C VAL A 550 23.93 -8.55 6.33
N ARG A 551 23.89 -7.88 7.50
CA ARG A 551 24.81 -8.15 8.61
C ARG A 551 24.33 -9.26 9.55
N LYS A 552 23.04 -9.63 9.55
CA LYS A 552 22.48 -10.57 10.53
C LYS A 552 21.93 -11.85 9.89
N LYS A 553 22.01 -12.94 10.66
CA LYS A 553 21.39 -14.24 10.36
C LYS A 553 20.33 -14.50 11.42
N PHE A 554 19.09 -14.76 11.00
CA PHE A 554 17.95 -15.00 11.91
C PHE A 554 16.89 -15.85 11.19
N PRO A 555 16.08 -16.62 11.94
CA PRO A 555 14.95 -17.36 11.38
C PRO A 555 13.93 -16.39 10.78
N GLY A 556 13.41 -16.69 9.59
CA GLY A 556 12.45 -15.80 8.90
C GLY A 556 13.08 -14.72 8.01
N LYS A 557 14.42 -14.65 7.90
CA LYS A 557 15.11 -13.70 7.01
C LYS A 557 14.62 -13.73 5.56
N LYS A 558 14.39 -14.92 4.99
CA LYS A 558 13.89 -15.07 3.61
C LYS A 558 12.45 -14.54 3.46
N PRO A 559 11.47 -14.95 4.30
CA PRO A 559 10.14 -14.33 4.32
C PRO A 559 10.18 -12.79 4.45
N LEU A 560 11.00 -12.26 5.37
CA LEU A 560 11.11 -10.82 5.53
C LEU A 560 11.61 -10.12 4.26
N GLN A 561 12.68 -10.65 3.66
CA GLN A 561 13.20 -10.15 2.39
C GLN A 561 12.14 -10.17 1.29
N LEU A 562 11.38 -11.27 1.17
CA LEU A 562 10.34 -11.40 0.16
C LEU A 562 9.22 -10.39 0.38
N LEU A 563 8.75 -10.22 1.63
CA LEU A 563 7.70 -9.25 1.95
C LEU A 563 8.17 -7.81 1.74
N VAL A 564 9.40 -7.47 2.11
CA VAL A 564 9.98 -6.14 1.91
C VAL A 564 10.12 -5.80 0.42
N LEU A 565 10.39 -6.79 -0.44
CA LEU A 565 10.50 -6.60 -1.88
C LEU A 565 9.16 -6.69 -2.62
N MET A 566 8.12 -7.23 -1.97
CA MET A 566 6.81 -7.44 -2.56
C MET A 566 6.18 -6.16 -3.16
N PRO A 567 6.31 -4.96 -2.55
CA PRO A 567 5.76 -3.72 -3.12
C PRO A 567 6.23 -3.38 -4.54
N PHE A 568 7.37 -3.91 -5.02
CA PHE A 568 7.76 -3.75 -6.42
C PHE A 568 6.82 -4.45 -7.40
N ALA A 569 6.25 -5.59 -7.02
CA ALA A 569 5.36 -6.35 -7.88
C ALA A 569 3.91 -5.86 -7.77
N ILE A 570 3.54 -5.18 -6.69
CA ILE A 570 2.16 -4.80 -6.41
C ILE A 570 1.77 -3.57 -7.24
N PRO A 571 0.77 -3.65 -8.12
CA PRO A 571 0.26 -2.48 -8.82
C PRO A 571 -0.29 -1.44 -7.83
N GLY A 572 -0.09 -0.16 -8.11
CA GLY A 572 -0.54 0.88 -7.18
C GLY A 572 -2.05 0.90 -6.96
N THR A 573 -2.85 0.49 -7.95
CA THR A 573 -4.31 0.32 -7.80
C THR A 573 -4.65 -0.73 -6.75
N LEU A 574 -3.93 -1.87 -6.73
CA LEU A 574 -4.09 -2.91 -5.72
C LEU A 574 -3.72 -2.39 -4.34
N VAL A 575 -2.63 -1.62 -4.21
CA VAL A 575 -2.24 -1.00 -2.94
C VAL A 575 -3.33 -0.06 -2.43
N GLY A 576 -3.81 0.87 -3.28
CA GLY A 576 -4.86 1.82 -2.87
C GLY A 576 -6.15 1.13 -2.42
N ILE A 577 -6.64 0.18 -3.21
CA ILE A 577 -7.87 -0.57 -2.90
C ILE A 577 -7.69 -1.43 -1.64
N SER A 578 -6.58 -2.15 -1.53
CA SER A 578 -6.31 -3.00 -0.36
C SER A 578 -6.20 -2.20 0.93
N TYR A 579 -5.62 -1.00 0.89
CA TYR A 579 -5.51 -0.12 2.05
C TYR A 579 -6.87 0.41 2.51
N ILE A 580 -7.75 0.78 1.58
CA ILE A 580 -9.14 1.15 1.94
C ILE A 580 -9.80 -0.02 2.66
N ILE A 581 -9.74 -1.23 2.07
CA ILE A 581 -10.43 -2.40 2.65
C ILE A 581 -9.90 -2.70 4.05
N ALA A 582 -8.57 -2.68 4.21
CA ALA A 582 -7.88 -3.07 5.43
C ALA A 582 -8.05 -2.07 6.59
N PHE A 583 -8.13 -0.78 6.28
CA PHE A 583 -8.04 0.30 7.28
C PHE A 583 -9.27 1.22 7.33
N ASN A 584 -10.42 0.75 6.82
CA ASN A 584 -11.71 1.44 6.93
C ASN A 584 -12.55 0.99 8.15
N LYS A 585 -11.99 0.14 9.03
CA LYS A 585 -12.69 -0.37 10.23
C LYS A 585 -11.72 -0.44 11.42
N PRO A 586 -12.22 -0.39 12.67
CA PRO A 586 -11.41 -0.66 13.86
C PRO A 586 -10.69 -2.02 13.75
N PRO A 587 -9.52 -2.19 14.38
CA PRO A 587 -8.91 -1.30 15.38
C PRO A 587 -8.05 -0.16 14.80
N LEU A 588 -7.69 -0.20 13.51
CA LEU A 588 -6.87 0.82 12.85
C LEU A 588 -7.64 1.51 11.73
N LEU A 589 -8.30 2.63 12.06
CA LEU A 589 -9.01 3.46 11.11
C LEU A 589 -8.07 4.54 10.54
N LEU A 590 -7.51 4.29 9.35
CA LEU A 590 -6.59 5.22 8.68
C LEU A 590 -7.22 5.95 7.50
N VAL A 591 -8.31 5.41 6.95
CA VAL A 591 -9.03 6.04 5.83
C VAL A 591 -9.50 7.44 6.22
N GLY A 592 -9.27 8.42 5.33
CA GLY A 592 -9.57 9.83 5.57
C GLY A 592 -8.47 10.62 6.30
N THR A 593 -7.36 9.99 6.69
CA THR A 593 -6.22 10.64 7.36
C THR A 593 -5.00 10.74 6.45
N GLY A 594 -4.13 11.73 6.64
CA GLY A 594 -2.85 11.82 5.90
C GLY A 594 -1.89 10.66 6.20
N ALA A 595 -2.06 9.98 7.35
CA ALA A 595 -1.22 8.87 7.76
C ALA A 595 -1.28 7.69 6.77
N ILE A 596 -2.45 7.39 6.20
CA ILE A 596 -2.59 6.30 5.22
C ILE A 596 -1.77 6.56 3.95
N ILE A 597 -1.65 7.83 3.54
CA ILE A 597 -0.86 8.27 2.38
C ILE A 597 0.63 8.19 2.70
N VAL A 598 1.04 8.69 3.88
CA VAL A 598 2.44 8.62 4.36
C VAL A 598 2.92 7.17 4.47
N ILE A 599 2.11 6.29 5.06
CA ILE A 599 2.43 4.86 5.19
C ILE A 599 2.54 4.23 3.80
N ASN A 600 1.61 4.52 2.89
CA ASN A 600 1.68 4.04 1.51
C ASN A 600 2.98 4.49 0.81
N TYR A 601 3.43 5.74 0.99
CA TYR A 601 4.73 6.18 0.46
C TYR A 601 5.90 5.41 1.06
N ILE A 602 5.92 5.24 2.38
CA ILE A 602 6.99 4.50 3.07
C ILE A 602 7.09 3.08 2.52
N ILE A 603 5.96 2.37 2.48
CA ILE A 603 5.91 0.97 2.09
C ILE A 603 6.22 0.78 0.61
N ARG A 604 5.70 1.64 -0.25
CA ARG A 604 5.91 1.53 -1.70
C ARG A 604 7.35 1.80 -2.11
N GLU A 605 8.02 2.73 -1.43
CA GLU A 605 9.40 3.12 -1.75
C GLU A 605 10.44 2.39 -0.89
N LEU A 606 10.02 1.61 0.12
CA LEU A 606 10.89 0.78 0.97
C LEU A 606 11.83 -0.14 0.17
N PRO A 607 11.38 -0.88 -0.87
CA PRO A 607 12.24 -1.83 -1.57
C PRO A 607 13.46 -1.17 -2.22
N VAL A 608 13.32 0.04 -2.76
CA VAL A 608 14.39 0.77 -3.43
C VAL A 608 15.49 1.15 -2.45
N GLY A 609 15.11 1.71 -1.29
CA GLY A 609 16.08 2.04 -0.26
C GLY A 609 16.77 0.82 0.32
N VAL A 610 16.03 -0.29 0.49
CA VAL A 610 16.59 -1.55 1.01
C VAL A 610 17.60 -2.12 0.03
N GLU A 611 17.28 -2.24 -1.26
CA GLU A 611 18.21 -2.78 -2.26
C GLU A 611 19.43 -1.86 -2.45
N SER A 612 19.25 -0.54 -2.42
CA SER A 612 20.37 0.43 -2.45
C SER A 612 21.30 0.26 -1.24
N GLY A 613 20.74 0.13 -0.04
CA GLY A 613 21.49 -0.14 1.18
C GLY A 613 22.19 -1.50 1.13
N VAL A 614 21.50 -2.56 0.70
CA VAL A 614 22.05 -3.92 0.58
C VAL A 614 23.21 -3.94 -0.41
N ALA A 615 23.08 -3.30 -1.57
CA ALA A 615 24.14 -3.24 -2.58
C ALA A 615 25.40 -2.56 -2.03
N THR A 616 25.24 -1.45 -1.31
CA THR A 616 26.36 -0.70 -0.71
C THR A 616 27.01 -1.48 0.44
N LEU A 617 26.21 -2.02 1.35
CA LEU A 617 26.70 -2.75 2.53
C LEU A 617 27.45 -4.04 2.15
N LYS A 618 27.05 -4.73 1.07
CA LYS A 618 27.75 -5.92 0.57
C LYS A 618 29.15 -5.61 0.03
N GLN A 619 29.42 -4.38 -0.38
CA GLN A 619 30.75 -3.95 -0.84
C GLN A 619 31.69 -3.62 0.33
N ILE A 620 31.14 -3.42 1.54
CA ILE A 620 31.92 -3.09 2.75
C ILE A 620 32.22 -4.38 3.50
N ASP A 621 33.50 -4.73 3.59
CA ASP A 621 33.98 -5.92 4.31
C ASP A 621 33.61 -5.85 5.81
N PRO A 622 32.94 -6.87 6.38
CA PRO A 622 32.67 -6.95 7.81
C PRO A 622 33.90 -6.81 8.71
N ALA A 623 35.09 -7.18 8.23
CA ALA A 623 36.33 -7.10 8.99
C ALA A 623 36.67 -5.68 9.47
N ILE A 624 36.20 -4.64 8.76
CA ILE A 624 36.38 -3.23 9.18
C ILE A 624 35.61 -2.95 10.47
N GLU A 625 34.37 -3.47 10.58
CA GLU A 625 33.54 -3.33 11.77
C GLU A 625 34.11 -4.18 12.93
N GLU A 626 34.53 -5.41 12.64
CA GLU A 626 35.10 -6.35 13.63
C GLU A 626 36.44 -5.86 14.20
N ALA A 627 37.28 -5.22 13.38
CA ALA A 627 38.54 -4.61 13.83
C ALA A 627 38.28 -3.47 14.81
N ALA A 628 37.33 -2.58 14.50
CA ALA A 628 36.96 -1.50 15.40
C ALA A 628 36.39 -2.02 16.73
N GLN A 629 35.53 -3.04 16.68
CA GLN A 629 35.00 -3.68 17.88
C GLN A 629 36.09 -4.38 18.72
N SER A 630 37.08 -4.99 18.07
CA SER A 630 38.21 -5.62 18.75
C SER A 630 39.11 -4.61 19.47
N LEU A 631 39.17 -3.37 18.97
CA LEU A 631 39.85 -2.24 19.61
C LEU A 631 39.00 -1.53 20.68
N GLY A 632 37.81 -2.07 21.00
CA GLY A 632 36.95 -1.58 22.08
C GLY A 632 35.85 -0.60 21.65
N ALA A 633 35.64 -0.37 20.35
CA ALA A 633 34.51 0.45 19.90
C ALA A 633 33.18 -0.29 20.08
N ASP A 634 32.19 0.38 20.67
CA ASP A 634 30.82 -0.16 20.79
C ASP A 634 30.04 -0.05 19.47
N SER A 635 28.96 -0.82 19.35
CA SER A 635 28.15 -0.87 18.10
C SER A 635 27.63 0.50 17.63
N PRO A 636 27.12 1.40 18.50
CA PRO A 636 26.75 2.75 18.11
C PRO A 636 27.92 3.58 17.56
N THR A 637 29.11 3.47 18.16
CA THR A 637 30.30 4.17 17.66
C THR A 637 30.68 3.65 16.29
N VAL A 638 30.82 2.33 16.11
CA VAL A 638 31.12 1.70 14.82
C VAL A 638 30.10 2.12 13.75
N PHE A 639 28.81 2.13 14.09
CA PHE A 639 27.78 2.56 13.16
C PHE A 639 27.95 4.04 12.77
N ARG A 640 28.13 4.95 13.73
CA ARG A 640 28.20 6.40 13.47
C ARG A 640 29.48 6.84 12.77
N THR A 641 30.62 6.23 13.08
CA THR A 641 31.93 6.68 12.61
C THR A 641 32.43 5.92 11.37
N ILE A 642 31.98 4.69 11.15
CA ILE A 642 32.43 3.84 10.04
C ILE A 642 31.27 3.58 9.06
N VAL A 643 30.21 2.92 9.53
CA VAL A 643 29.15 2.42 8.64
C VAL A 643 28.36 3.57 8.02
N LEU A 644 27.86 4.50 8.84
CA LEU A 644 27.00 5.62 8.42
C LEU A 644 27.70 6.52 7.39
N PRO A 645 28.97 6.94 7.55
CA PRO A 645 29.69 7.70 6.52
C PRO A 645 29.83 6.96 5.19
N LEU A 646 30.07 5.64 5.22
CA LEU A 646 30.23 4.82 4.01
C LEU A 646 28.89 4.61 3.28
N ILE A 647 27.78 4.46 4.01
CA ILE A 647 26.44 4.29 3.41
C ILE A 647 25.74 5.63 3.10
N ARG A 648 26.25 6.76 3.62
CA ARG A 648 25.62 8.09 3.48
C ARG A 648 25.27 8.46 2.03
N PRO A 649 26.11 8.23 1.01
CA PRO A 649 25.75 8.54 -0.38
C PRO A 649 24.52 7.75 -0.86
N ALA A 650 24.48 6.45 -0.56
CA ALA A 650 23.35 5.58 -0.89
C ALA A 650 22.09 5.98 -0.13
N PHE A 651 22.23 6.31 1.15
CA PHE A 651 21.14 6.80 1.99
C PHE A 651 20.51 8.08 1.43
N ILE A 652 21.32 9.11 1.14
CA ILE A 652 20.79 10.37 0.61
C ILE A 652 20.18 10.16 -0.79
N SER A 653 20.81 9.35 -1.65
CA SER A 653 20.25 9.01 -2.96
C SER A 653 18.89 8.32 -2.83
N SER A 654 18.73 7.43 -1.86
CA SER A 654 17.44 6.78 -1.56
C SER A 654 16.41 7.80 -1.06
N LEU A 655 16.78 8.73 -0.18
CA LEU A 655 15.87 9.78 0.29
C LEU A 655 15.42 10.67 -0.88
N SER A 656 16.33 11.04 -1.78
CA SER A 656 16.00 11.81 -2.97
C SER A 656 15.00 11.08 -3.86
N TYR A 657 15.24 9.79 -4.08
CA TYR A 657 14.35 8.96 -4.87
C TYR A 657 12.96 8.88 -4.22
N THR A 658 12.88 8.54 -2.94
CA THR A 658 11.61 8.44 -2.20
C THR A 658 10.83 9.75 -2.24
N PHE A 659 11.49 10.91 -2.08
CA PHE A 659 10.83 12.21 -2.16
C PHE A 659 10.23 12.45 -3.55
N VAL A 660 11.03 12.27 -4.60
CA VAL A 660 10.59 12.42 -6.00
C VAL A 660 9.39 11.52 -6.27
N ARG A 661 9.46 10.25 -5.87
CA ARG A 661 8.38 9.27 -6.08
C ARG A 661 7.12 9.56 -5.28
N SER A 662 7.25 10.09 -4.07
CA SER A 662 6.11 10.51 -3.24
C SER A 662 5.39 11.71 -3.87
N MET A 663 6.14 12.74 -4.31
CA MET A 663 5.59 13.93 -4.99
C MET A 663 4.88 13.59 -6.32
N THR A 664 5.34 12.52 -6.99
CA THR A 664 4.84 12.08 -8.29
C THR A 664 3.86 10.89 -8.19
N ALA A 665 3.40 10.55 -6.99
CA ALA A 665 2.51 9.42 -6.79
C ALA A 665 1.09 9.71 -7.30
N VAL A 666 0.48 8.70 -7.93
CA VAL A 666 -0.91 8.74 -8.43
C VAL A 666 -1.65 7.46 -8.10
N SER A 667 -1.14 6.32 -8.58
CA SER A 667 -1.92 5.08 -8.71
C SER A 667 -2.59 4.60 -7.42
N ALA A 668 -1.86 4.56 -6.30
CA ALA A 668 -2.46 4.22 -5.00
C ALA A 668 -3.14 5.43 -4.36
N VAL A 669 -2.53 6.61 -4.50
CA VAL A 669 -2.93 7.85 -3.83
C VAL A 669 -4.34 8.28 -4.23
N ILE A 670 -4.74 8.10 -5.49
CA ILE A 670 -6.09 8.47 -5.96
C ILE A 670 -7.21 7.79 -5.16
N PHE A 671 -6.96 6.61 -4.58
CA PHE A 671 -7.89 5.90 -3.71
C PHE A 671 -7.81 6.38 -2.26
N LEU A 672 -6.68 6.95 -1.84
CA LEU A 672 -6.36 7.25 -0.45
C LEU A 672 -6.59 8.73 -0.05
N ILE A 673 -6.75 9.62 -1.04
CA ILE A 673 -7.07 11.03 -0.79
C ILE A 673 -8.44 11.19 -0.11
N SER A 674 -8.62 12.35 0.51
CA SER A 674 -9.89 12.75 1.11
C SER A 674 -10.11 14.25 0.93
N ALA A 675 -11.27 14.76 1.33
CA ALA A 675 -11.55 16.21 1.31
C ALA A 675 -10.56 17.02 2.16
N ARG A 676 -9.93 16.40 3.18
CA ARG A 676 -8.94 17.06 4.05
C ARG A 676 -7.50 16.93 3.57
N TRP A 677 -7.21 15.95 2.72
CA TRP A 677 -5.87 15.62 2.27
C TRP A 677 -5.93 15.37 0.77
N TYR A 678 -5.61 16.42 0.00
CA TYR A 678 -5.70 16.39 -1.45
C TYR A 678 -4.33 16.43 -2.11
N HIS A 679 -4.17 15.72 -3.22
CA HIS A 679 -2.86 15.56 -3.86
C HIS A 679 -2.77 16.32 -5.19
N ILE A 680 -1.67 17.04 -5.42
CA ILE A 680 -1.50 17.91 -6.59
C ILE A 680 -1.61 17.14 -7.92
N THR A 681 -1.12 15.90 -7.96
CA THR A 681 -1.20 15.06 -9.17
C THR A 681 -2.64 14.72 -9.56
N ILE A 682 -3.53 14.60 -8.56
CA ILE A 682 -4.95 14.39 -8.80
C ILE A 682 -5.61 15.69 -9.27
N LEU A 683 -5.17 16.84 -8.77
CA LEU A 683 -5.64 18.14 -9.27
C LEU A 683 -5.21 18.39 -10.73
N ILE A 684 -3.98 18.01 -11.10
CA ILE A 684 -3.51 18.01 -12.49
C ILE A 684 -4.43 17.16 -13.38
N TYR A 685 -4.77 15.95 -12.92
CA TYR A 685 -5.71 15.08 -13.62
C TYR A 685 -7.08 15.74 -13.79
N ASN A 686 -7.69 16.26 -12.72
CA ASN A 686 -9.01 16.91 -12.79
C ASN A 686 -9.02 18.10 -13.76
N PHE A 687 -7.99 18.95 -13.75
CA PHE A 687 -7.90 20.04 -14.71
C PHE A 687 -7.72 19.55 -16.15
N SER A 688 -6.97 18.47 -16.35
CA SER A 688 -6.86 17.83 -17.67
C SER A 688 -8.19 17.27 -18.15
N GLU A 689 -8.93 16.59 -17.29
CA GLU A 689 -10.24 15.99 -17.61
C GLU A 689 -11.27 17.07 -17.96
N ASN A 690 -11.24 18.20 -17.24
CA ASN A 690 -12.10 19.36 -17.51
C ASN A 690 -11.59 20.26 -18.65
N LEU A 691 -10.63 19.79 -19.46
CA LEU A 691 -10.03 20.51 -20.59
C LEU A 691 -9.43 21.88 -20.20
N ARG A 692 -9.09 22.09 -18.91
CA ARG A 692 -8.40 23.27 -18.38
C ARG A 692 -6.89 23.06 -18.47
N PHE A 693 -6.39 22.84 -19.69
CA PHE A 693 -5.00 22.46 -19.92
C PHE A 693 -3.98 23.49 -19.46
N GLY A 694 -4.31 24.79 -19.49
CA GLY A 694 -3.44 25.84 -18.97
C GLY A 694 -3.15 25.66 -17.48
N LEU A 695 -4.20 25.43 -16.67
CA LEU A 695 -4.08 25.20 -15.23
C LEU A 695 -3.31 23.91 -14.94
N ALA A 696 -3.61 22.83 -15.65
CA ALA A 696 -2.89 21.57 -15.53
C ALA A 696 -1.39 21.72 -15.84
N SER A 697 -1.05 22.54 -16.86
CA SER A 697 0.33 22.84 -17.25
C SER A 697 1.08 23.65 -16.20
N VAL A 698 0.42 24.62 -15.55
CA VAL A 698 1.01 25.37 -14.43
C VAL A 698 1.36 24.44 -13.28
N LEU A 699 0.43 23.57 -12.87
CA LEU A 699 0.67 22.64 -11.76
C LEU A 699 1.75 21.61 -12.09
N ALA A 700 1.76 21.07 -13.31
CA ALA A 700 2.81 20.19 -13.79
C ALA A 700 4.18 20.88 -13.76
N THR A 701 4.28 22.10 -14.28
CA THR A 701 5.52 22.89 -14.28
C THR A 701 5.97 23.22 -12.86
N THR A 702 5.04 23.59 -11.98
CA THR A 702 5.33 23.87 -10.56
C THR A 702 5.92 22.64 -9.88
N LEU A 703 5.36 21.46 -10.13
CA LEU A 703 5.86 20.21 -9.58
C LEU A 703 7.26 19.85 -10.12
N ILE A 704 7.53 20.06 -11.41
CA ILE A 704 8.87 19.92 -12.00
C ILE A 704 9.88 20.81 -11.26
N VAL A 705 9.54 22.09 -11.06
CA VAL A 705 10.41 23.06 -10.38
C VAL A 705 10.71 22.65 -8.94
N ILE A 706 9.69 22.23 -8.19
CA ILE A 706 9.87 21.76 -6.80
C ILE A 706 10.79 20.54 -6.74
N ILE A 707 10.58 19.55 -7.62
CA ILE A 707 11.39 18.34 -7.64
C ILE A 707 12.84 18.67 -8.02
N LEU A 708 13.08 19.51 -9.03
CA LEU A 708 14.42 19.94 -9.42
C LEU A 708 15.13 20.71 -8.29
N ALA A 709 14.41 21.57 -7.57
CA ALA A 709 14.95 22.31 -6.44
C ALA A 709 15.39 21.37 -5.30
N VAL A 710 14.54 20.41 -4.91
CA VAL A 710 14.86 19.45 -3.84
C VAL A 710 15.97 18.49 -4.26
N PHE A 711 15.94 18.00 -5.51
CA PHE A 711 17.00 17.15 -6.04
C PHE A 711 18.35 17.90 -6.09
N GLY A 712 18.33 19.18 -6.49
CA GLY A 712 19.49 20.06 -6.46
C GLY A 712 20.04 20.25 -5.03
N LEU A 713 19.16 20.53 -4.06
CA LEU A 713 19.52 20.67 -2.64
C LEU A 713 20.14 19.39 -2.10
N MET A 714 19.53 18.23 -2.37
CA MET A 714 20.05 16.94 -1.91
C MET A 714 21.42 16.63 -2.54
N ARG A 715 21.64 16.99 -3.81
CA ARG A 715 22.96 16.85 -4.45
C ARG A 715 24.04 17.70 -3.77
N LEU A 716 23.70 18.89 -3.24
CA LEU A 716 24.62 19.70 -2.43
C LEU A 716 24.95 19.00 -1.11
N LEU A 717 23.96 18.37 -0.46
CA LEU A 717 24.14 17.61 0.79
C LEU A 717 24.97 16.33 0.62
N VAL A 718 24.97 15.73 -0.58
CA VAL A 718 25.78 14.56 -0.94
C VAL A 718 27.27 14.89 -1.04
N LYS A 719 27.66 16.18 -1.07
CA LYS A 719 29.05 16.70 -1.07
C LYS A 719 30.06 15.68 -1.62
N LYS A 720 30.27 15.69 -2.96
CA LYS A 720 31.20 14.82 -3.72
C LYS A 720 32.15 14.09 -2.78
N SER A 721 31.87 12.82 -2.45
CA SER A 721 32.84 12.03 -1.71
C SER A 721 34.04 11.88 -2.62
N SER A 722 35.05 12.73 -2.41
CA SER A 722 36.30 12.78 -3.16
C SER A 722 36.99 11.41 -3.21
N TYR A 723 36.60 10.50 -2.32
CA TYR A 723 37.06 9.12 -2.24
C TYR A 723 36.50 8.16 -3.31
N MET A 724 35.39 8.47 -4.00
CA MET A 724 34.90 7.64 -5.13
C MET A 724 35.45 8.11 -6.49
N GLU A 725 35.67 9.42 -6.69
CA GLU A 725 36.30 9.92 -7.92
C GLU A 725 37.81 9.63 -7.94
N LYS A 726 38.49 9.55 -6.79
CA LYS A 726 39.93 9.17 -6.74
C LYS A 726 40.21 7.72 -7.15
N THR A 727 39.18 6.88 -7.32
CA THR A 727 39.36 5.51 -7.83
C THR A 727 38.97 5.38 -9.31
N ILE A 728 38.35 6.42 -9.90
CA ILE A 728 37.85 6.39 -11.29
C ILE A 728 38.53 7.46 -12.19
N ILE A 729 39.16 8.50 -11.61
CA ILE A 729 39.73 9.63 -12.39
C ILE A 729 41.25 9.78 -12.20
N SER A 730 41.91 8.99 -11.34
CA SER A 730 43.38 8.96 -11.23
C SER A 730 43.97 7.60 -11.57
N GLY A 731 43.62 7.08 -12.75
CA GLY A 731 44.22 5.91 -13.38
C GLY A 731 44.09 5.98 -14.88
#